data_AF-A0A833RZN1-F1
#
_entry.id   AF-A0A833RZN1-F1
#
_cell.length_a   1.000
_cell.length_b   1.000
_cell.length_c   1.000
_cell.angle_alpha   90.00
_cell.angle_beta   90.00
_cell.angle_gamma   90.00
#
_symmetry.space_group_name_H-M   'P 1'
#
loop_
_entity.id
_entity.type
_entity.pdbx_description
1 polymer ?
#
loop_
_entity_poly.entity_id
_entity_poly.type
_entity_poly.pdbx_seq_one_letter_code
_entity_poly.pdbx_strand_id
1 'polypeptide(L)'
;MKQHNALVPGWRTVEVQQFICAADSGVFAVTFGNETIRNIPSNADSNTFVAFLSKLSFYGQISVSLMTHTGAATNNVCTTGGTFVTMTFSTLWHRMLLADLPPMTFSTLDLKGVQTLFLGNANGFVDAETKEVVKGHDSCRVTEEQQFLCGATGGNFALTFEDGTKITGLPYSITADTLKATIQTKVSYIVNIDVTFADGQSTFCSDFGTTIIIRFVVVKATSGDGDLAEIQADQTNNGGSDGLVHIANRLQFPSSFTETEKGSSCEPLDQTFSPDPARQMQTPVELGGGSLTITFRGATTRPIPAQSTMQQLKVLLLELPTIQGIDVSFSGYQMCEAPANLARLTFTQNFGNLPTIVIQDSEMSAGSSVVVAGGGNDISSIVSVDGTKESEVCSNRGYCDEIALGRCICHTGYTNSDGNGSISTLKFNRGDCGATSRIPVGCPGDLACSGHGTCSGSPSYRCSCAKGWRGGDCSERACPVGYSWFDYPSEDNVAHQLRTECSAVGDCDRSSGKCKCQSPYTGGACDLMACGGSDVECNGNGQCLTLYDLAPINRVNGVTRGFTYGEDPNDVATWDAHRIRSCLCDPFYFGYDCSQKECPRGDGFNTDNDDIERQLIQCIADAGSFTLTFRDETTKDIPYNSVEADIKSALEELSTIGEVEVVFSGGTVACSNSINIVIMVDFLTDLGDLPSLSGSNALLQDRINGNARDGSGSLVVVTGGDTLLGETSVKGTRENALCSNHGICDFTTGICICHANYGGSDGKGGPGTIANCGFHELKYAR
;
A
#
# COMPACT_ATOMS: atom_id res chain seq x y z
N MET A 1 -48.86 -32.94 27.77
CA MET A 1 -47.89 -34.05 27.77
C MET A 1 -47.96 -34.79 26.43
N LYS A 2 -47.07 -34.42 25.51
CA LYS A 2 -46.51 -35.31 24.48
C LYS A 2 -45.04 -34.93 24.39
N GLN A 3 -44.16 -35.93 24.40
CA GLN A 3 -42.72 -35.80 24.53
C GLN A 3 -42.15 -34.89 23.43
N HIS A 4 -41.45 -33.84 23.85
CA HIS A 4 -40.68 -32.96 22.98
C HIS A 4 -39.37 -33.69 22.63
N ASN A 5 -39.34 -34.32 21.46
CA ASN A 5 -38.10 -34.81 20.88
C ASN A 5 -37.44 -33.63 20.16
N ALA A 6 -36.28 -33.22 20.69
CA ALA A 6 -35.52 -32.07 20.24
C ALA A 6 -34.99 -32.24 18.81
N LEU A 7 -35.16 -31.21 17.98
CA LEU A 7 -34.47 -31.03 16.70
C LEU A 7 -33.50 -29.84 16.85
N VAL A 8 -32.29 -30.04 16.31
CA VAL A 8 -31.05 -29.26 16.53
C VAL A 8 -31.06 -27.98 15.68
N PRO A 9 -30.50 -26.83 16.15
CA PRO A 9 -30.54 -25.55 15.43
C PRO A 9 -29.89 -25.61 14.05
N GLY A 10 -30.50 -24.96 13.05
CA GLY A 10 -30.06 -24.89 11.65
C GLY A 10 -28.84 -24.02 11.36
N TRP A 11 -27.89 -23.91 12.31
CA TRP A 11 -26.54 -23.38 12.06
C TRP A 11 -25.57 -24.51 12.30
N ARG A 12 -25.04 -25.10 11.23
CA ARG A 12 -23.98 -26.10 11.32
C ARG A 12 -22.70 -25.52 10.75
N THR A 13 -22.00 -24.72 11.55
CA THR A 13 -20.56 -24.60 11.39
C THR A 13 -20.00 -25.94 11.88
N VAL A 14 -19.58 -26.80 10.95
CA VAL A 14 -18.80 -28.00 11.30
C VAL A 14 -17.35 -27.57 11.28
N GLU A 15 -16.84 -27.23 12.46
CA GLU A 15 -15.40 -27.14 12.67
C GLU A 15 -14.93 -28.48 13.23
N VAL A 16 -13.86 -29.03 12.68
CA VAL A 16 -13.18 -30.18 13.27
C VAL A 16 -11.76 -29.77 13.60
N GLN A 17 -11.38 -29.85 14.87
CA GLN A 17 -10.01 -29.66 15.32
C GLN A 17 -9.46 -30.98 15.85
N GLN A 18 -8.18 -31.25 15.59
CA GLN A 18 -7.51 -32.47 16.00
C GLN A 18 -6.18 -32.17 16.65
N PHE A 19 -5.78 -33.02 17.58
CA PHE A 19 -4.43 -33.00 18.15
C PHE A 19 -3.99 -34.42 18.48
N ILE A 20 -2.69 -34.59 18.65
CA ILE A 20 -2.06 -35.84 19.04
C ILE A 20 -1.65 -35.75 20.51
N CYS A 21 -1.94 -36.81 21.28
CA CYS A 21 -1.40 -36.99 22.62
C CYS A 21 -0.75 -38.36 22.78
N ALA A 22 0.50 -38.38 23.25
CA ALA A 22 1.26 -39.57 23.59
C ALA A 22 1.78 -39.54 25.03
N ALA A 23 1.11 -40.29 25.91
CA ALA A 23 1.43 -40.38 27.33
C ALA A 23 0.92 -41.72 27.89
N ASP A 24 1.54 -42.19 28.97
CA ASP A 24 1.06 -43.33 29.77
C ASP A 24 0.55 -42.93 31.15
N SER A 25 0.86 -41.71 31.59
CA SER A 25 0.51 -41.20 32.92
C SER A 25 0.56 -39.66 32.98
N GLY A 26 -0.09 -39.09 34.01
CA GLY A 26 -0.09 -37.65 34.25
C GLY A 26 -1.31 -36.90 33.71
N VAL A 27 -1.24 -35.56 33.77
CA VAL A 27 -2.31 -34.63 33.39
C VAL A 27 -1.78 -33.49 32.52
N PHE A 28 -2.66 -32.90 31.71
CA PHE A 28 -2.38 -31.72 30.90
C PHE A 28 -3.47 -30.64 31.06
N ALA A 29 -3.22 -29.47 30.50
CA ALA A 29 -4.15 -28.35 30.47
C ALA A 29 -4.45 -27.93 29.03
N VAL A 30 -5.65 -27.39 28.81
CA VAL A 30 -6.14 -26.82 27.55
C VAL A 30 -6.47 -25.36 27.79
N THR A 31 -5.96 -24.47 26.94
CA THR A 31 -6.32 -23.05 26.93
C THR A 31 -6.94 -22.68 25.61
N PHE A 32 -8.06 -21.95 25.67
CA PHE A 32 -8.72 -21.39 24.51
C PHE A 32 -9.17 -19.96 24.81
N GLY A 33 -8.68 -19.00 24.03
CA GLY A 33 -8.83 -17.59 24.35
C GLY A 33 -8.29 -17.28 25.75
N ASN A 34 -9.14 -16.74 26.62
CA ASN A 34 -8.79 -16.37 28.00
C ASN A 34 -9.21 -17.43 29.05
N GLU A 35 -9.71 -18.59 28.62
CA GLU A 35 -10.19 -19.65 29.50
C GLU A 35 -9.23 -20.85 29.48
N THR A 36 -8.78 -21.31 30.65
CA THR A 36 -7.91 -22.48 30.78
C THR A 36 -8.55 -23.57 31.64
N ILE A 37 -8.69 -24.76 31.06
CA ILE A 37 -9.10 -25.99 31.76
C ILE A 37 -7.83 -26.77 32.14
N ARG A 38 -7.69 -27.13 33.43
CA ARG A 38 -6.51 -27.82 33.96
C ARG A 38 -6.86 -29.21 34.48
N ASN A 39 -5.81 -30.00 34.72
CA ASN A 39 -5.87 -31.34 35.32
C ASN A 39 -6.67 -32.35 34.49
N ILE A 40 -6.55 -32.29 33.17
CA ILE A 40 -7.17 -33.27 32.28
C ILE A 40 -6.32 -34.55 32.31
N PRO A 41 -6.87 -35.70 32.74
CA PRO A 41 -6.12 -36.95 32.81
C PRO A 41 -5.70 -37.46 31.42
N SER A 42 -4.46 -37.94 31.29
CA SER A 42 -3.96 -38.60 30.08
C SER A 42 -4.81 -39.80 29.65
N ASN A 43 -5.44 -40.49 30.60
CA ASN A 43 -6.33 -41.62 30.37
C ASN A 43 -7.83 -41.25 30.33
N ALA A 44 -8.18 -39.97 30.15
CA ALA A 44 -9.58 -39.57 29.99
C ALA A 44 -10.19 -40.24 28.75
N ASP A 45 -11.43 -40.73 28.87
CA ASP A 45 -12.21 -41.19 27.73
C ASP A 45 -12.92 -40.03 27.02
N SER A 46 -13.54 -40.29 25.87
CA SER A 46 -14.18 -39.26 25.05
C SER A 46 -15.25 -38.48 25.82
N ASN A 47 -16.06 -39.16 26.64
CA ASN A 47 -17.11 -38.53 27.45
C ASN A 47 -16.53 -37.68 28.58
N THR A 48 -15.51 -38.21 29.27
CA THR A 48 -14.81 -37.50 30.34
C THR A 48 -14.14 -36.25 29.79
N PHE A 49 -13.49 -36.36 28.63
CA PHE A 49 -12.84 -35.22 27.97
C PHE A 49 -13.84 -34.16 27.50
N VAL A 50 -14.97 -34.57 26.90
CA VAL A 50 -16.08 -33.66 26.58
C VAL A 50 -16.59 -32.92 27.81
N ALA A 51 -16.73 -33.59 28.96
CA ALA A 51 -17.15 -32.96 30.21
C ALA A 51 -16.13 -31.95 30.78
N PHE A 52 -14.84 -32.09 30.46
CA PHE A 52 -13.83 -31.07 30.76
C PHE A 52 -13.98 -29.86 29.85
N LEU A 53 -14.06 -30.10 28.53
CA LEU A 53 -14.26 -29.06 27.52
C LEU A 53 -15.59 -28.33 27.72
N SER A 54 -16.56 -28.99 28.37
CA SER A 54 -17.88 -28.42 28.52
C SER A 54 -17.94 -27.17 29.42
N LYS A 55 -16.82 -26.83 30.07
CA LYS A 55 -16.68 -25.65 30.94
C LYS A 55 -16.41 -24.36 30.16
N LEU A 56 -16.13 -24.44 28.86
CA LEU A 56 -15.89 -23.28 28.00
C LEU A 56 -17.20 -22.52 27.69
N SER A 57 -17.16 -21.19 27.65
CA SER A 57 -18.38 -20.37 27.61
C SER A 57 -19.03 -20.16 26.22
N PHE A 58 -18.39 -20.61 25.14
CA PHE A 58 -18.67 -20.13 23.77
C PHE A 58 -19.19 -21.19 22.76
N TYR A 59 -19.26 -22.47 23.13
CA TYR A 59 -19.68 -23.55 22.21
C TYR A 59 -21.08 -24.08 22.56
N GLY A 60 -21.83 -24.54 21.54
CA GLY A 60 -23.17 -25.11 21.70
C GLY A 60 -23.17 -26.63 21.85
N GLN A 61 -22.47 -27.35 20.96
CA GLN A 61 -22.35 -28.82 21.02
C GLN A 61 -20.98 -29.28 20.48
N ILE A 62 -20.32 -30.16 21.22
CA ILE A 62 -19.03 -30.76 20.87
C ILE A 62 -19.09 -32.29 20.96
N SER A 63 -18.44 -32.98 20.04
CA SER A 63 -18.23 -34.44 20.09
C SER A 63 -16.76 -34.78 19.91
N VAL A 64 -16.30 -35.88 20.51
CA VAL A 64 -14.90 -36.30 20.49
C VAL A 64 -14.78 -37.74 20.01
N SER A 65 -13.92 -37.97 19.02
CA SER A 65 -13.49 -39.28 18.55
C SER A 65 -12.02 -39.51 18.86
N LEU A 66 -11.67 -40.72 19.31
CA LEU A 66 -10.33 -41.10 19.75
C LEU A 66 -9.83 -42.27 18.91
N MET A 67 -8.76 -42.06 18.14
CA MET A 67 -8.18 -43.08 17.26
C MET A 67 -6.67 -43.23 17.45
N THR A 68 -6.10 -44.40 17.20
CA THR A 68 -4.66 -44.61 17.11
C THR A 68 -4.12 -44.14 15.77
N HIS A 69 -2.78 -44.08 15.61
CA HIS A 69 -2.14 -43.80 14.32
C HIS A 69 -2.47 -44.79 13.19
N THR A 70 -3.03 -45.95 13.52
CA THR A 70 -3.50 -46.95 12.56
C THR A 70 -4.98 -46.82 12.23
N GLY A 71 -5.68 -45.82 12.79
CA GLY A 71 -7.12 -45.61 12.60
C GLY A 71 -8.01 -46.52 13.47
N ALA A 72 -7.44 -47.30 14.39
CA ALA A 72 -8.23 -48.11 15.31
C ALA A 72 -8.78 -47.24 16.46
N ALA A 73 -10.02 -47.47 16.88
CA ALA A 73 -10.58 -46.76 18.02
C ALA A 73 -9.79 -47.06 19.30
N THR A 74 -9.57 -46.03 20.12
CA THR A 74 -8.96 -46.15 21.45
C THR A 74 -9.85 -45.48 22.50
N ASN A 75 -9.68 -45.88 23.75
CA ASN A 75 -10.52 -45.40 24.86
C ASN A 75 -9.92 -44.21 25.60
N ASN A 76 -8.63 -43.90 25.37
CA ASN A 76 -7.92 -42.88 26.13
C ASN A 76 -7.47 -41.75 25.21
N VAL A 77 -7.60 -40.50 25.69
CA VAL A 77 -7.15 -39.28 25.01
C VAL A 77 -5.65 -39.31 24.71
N CYS A 78 -4.83 -39.96 25.56
CA CYS A 78 -3.42 -40.22 25.31
C CYS A 78 -3.12 -41.71 25.41
N THR A 79 -2.25 -42.20 24.53
CA THR A 79 -1.71 -43.57 24.59
C THR A 79 -0.21 -43.57 24.32
N THR A 80 0.51 -44.65 24.66
CA THR A 80 1.95 -44.75 24.41
C THR A 80 2.33 -44.68 22.93
N GLY A 81 1.44 -45.10 22.03
CA GLY A 81 1.62 -45.06 20.57
C GLY A 81 1.05 -43.81 19.89
N GLY A 82 0.59 -42.82 20.67
CA GLY A 82 -0.07 -41.63 20.18
C GLY A 82 -1.55 -41.85 19.85
N THR A 83 -2.39 -40.96 20.34
CA THR A 83 -3.82 -40.90 20.04
C THR A 83 -4.14 -39.65 19.24
N PHE A 84 -4.82 -39.82 18.12
CA PHE A 84 -5.47 -38.78 17.34
C PHE A 84 -6.82 -38.47 17.98
N VAL A 85 -6.88 -37.30 18.63
CA VAL A 85 -8.07 -36.79 19.31
C VAL A 85 -8.77 -35.84 18.37
N THR A 86 -9.92 -36.23 17.85
CA THR A 86 -10.69 -35.43 16.88
C THR A 86 -11.90 -34.83 17.58
N MET A 87 -11.96 -33.52 17.64
CA MET A 87 -13.04 -32.74 18.24
C MET A 87 -13.88 -32.12 17.14
N THR A 88 -15.17 -32.40 17.13
CA THR A 88 -16.12 -31.83 16.17
C THR A 88 -17.05 -30.88 16.90
N PHE A 89 -17.00 -29.60 16.53
CA PHE A 89 -17.90 -28.57 17.01
C PHE A 89 -19.09 -28.53 16.05
N SER A 90 -20.27 -28.90 16.54
CA SER A 90 -21.49 -29.00 15.72
C SER A 90 -22.39 -27.77 15.82
N THR A 91 -22.13 -26.88 16.78
CA THR A 91 -22.87 -25.61 16.95
C THR A 91 -21.99 -24.58 17.66
N LEU A 92 -21.89 -23.38 17.07
CA LEU A 92 -21.16 -22.24 17.61
C LEU A 92 -22.10 -21.06 17.80
N TRP A 93 -21.96 -20.33 18.91
CA TRP A 93 -22.86 -19.23 19.26
C TRP A 93 -22.19 -17.85 19.24
N HIS A 94 -20.93 -17.77 18.83
CA HIS A 94 -20.13 -16.55 18.92
C HIS A 94 -19.74 -15.99 17.54
N ARG A 95 -20.24 -14.79 17.19
CA ARG A 95 -20.09 -14.18 15.84
C ARG A 95 -18.65 -14.06 15.33
N MET A 96 -17.68 -13.81 16.21
CA MET A 96 -16.27 -13.67 15.82
C MET A 96 -15.58 -15.02 15.58
N LEU A 97 -16.23 -16.13 15.93
CA LEU A 97 -15.71 -17.49 15.80
C LEU A 97 -16.52 -18.31 14.78
N LEU A 98 -17.44 -17.68 14.04
CA LEU A 98 -18.28 -18.37 13.05
C LEU A 98 -17.53 -18.70 11.76
N ALA A 99 -16.48 -17.94 11.44
CA ALA A 99 -15.69 -18.11 10.22
C ALA A 99 -14.47 -19.02 10.42
N ASP A 100 -13.94 -19.07 11.64
CA ASP A 100 -12.68 -19.76 11.97
C ASP A 100 -12.57 -19.85 13.51
N LEU A 101 -12.35 -21.05 14.05
CA LEU A 101 -12.08 -21.22 15.48
C LEU A 101 -10.56 -21.21 15.69
N PRO A 102 -10.02 -20.31 16.54
CA PRO A 102 -8.60 -20.30 16.82
C PRO A 102 -8.16 -21.64 17.42
N PRO A 103 -6.88 -22.02 17.32
CA PRO A 103 -6.45 -23.29 17.85
C PRO A 103 -6.48 -23.30 19.39
N MET A 104 -6.94 -24.40 19.98
CA MET A 104 -6.73 -24.69 21.39
C MET A 104 -5.25 -24.96 21.64
N THR A 105 -4.68 -24.36 22.67
CA THR A 105 -3.29 -24.60 23.06
C THR A 105 -3.22 -25.53 24.26
N PHE A 106 -2.20 -26.37 24.30
CA PHE A 106 -2.02 -27.36 25.37
C PHE A 106 -0.78 -27.05 26.20
N SER A 107 -0.83 -27.44 27.48
CA SER A 107 0.31 -27.37 28.37
C SER A 107 0.48 -28.66 29.15
N THR A 108 1.70 -29.17 29.17
CA THR A 108 2.11 -30.32 29.98
C THR A 108 2.72 -29.91 31.32
N LEU A 109 2.63 -28.64 31.69
CA LEU A 109 3.21 -28.07 32.90
C LEU A 109 2.13 -27.61 33.88
N ASP A 110 2.42 -27.69 35.18
CA ASP A 110 1.60 -27.05 36.21
C ASP A 110 1.90 -25.54 36.33
N LEU A 111 1.19 -24.85 37.24
CA LEU A 111 1.35 -23.42 37.49
C LEU A 111 2.74 -23.03 38.01
N LYS A 112 3.55 -23.99 38.46
CA LYS A 112 4.92 -23.79 38.94
C LYS A 112 5.96 -24.17 37.88
N GLY A 113 5.53 -24.52 36.67
CA GLY A 113 6.39 -24.93 35.56
C GLY A 113 6.92 -26.35 35.67
N VAL A 114 6.32 -27.19 36.52
CA VAL A 114 6.73 -28.60 36.71
C VAL A 114 6.02 -29.47 35.67
N GLN A 115 6.75 -30.39 35.03
CA GLN A 115 6.19 -31.37 34.11
C GLN A 115 5.14 -32.24 34.80
N THR A 116 3.95 -32.36 34.19
CA THR A 116 2.82 -33.14 34.72
C THR A 116 2.32 -34.24 33.80
N LEU A 117 2.78 -34.30 32.54
CA LEU A 117 2.44 -35.36 31.58
C LEU A 117 3.68 -36.22 31.28
N PHE A 118 3.56 -37.56 31.30
CA PHE A 118 4.70 -38.46 31.21
C PHE A 118 4.48 -39.62 30.22
N LEU A 119 5.59 -40.08 29.62
CA LEU A 119 5.66 -41.26 28.77
C LEU A 119 6.94 -42.05 29.11
N GLY A 120 6.81 -43.23 29.73
CA GLY A 120 7.94 -44.13 29.99
C GLY A 120 9.07 -43.49 30.82
N ASN A 121 8.73 -42.67 31.82
CA ASN A 121 9.63 -41.84 32.65
C ASN A 121 10.28 -40.63 31.94
N ALA A 122 9.92 -40.34 30.69
CA ALA A 122 10.25 -39.09 29.99
C ALA A 122 9.04 -38.15 29.95
N ASN A 123 9.23 -36.93 29.45
CA ASN A 123 8.14 -35.98 29.24
C ASN A 123 7.17 -36.55 28.20
N GLY A 124 5.89 -36.62 28.57
CA GLY A 124 4.82 -36.99 27.65
C GLY A 124 4.60 -35.90 26.59
N PHE A 125 4.02 -36.29 25.47
CA PHE A 125 3.79 -35.43 24.33
C PHE A 125 2.31 -35.10 24.19
N VAL A 126 2.00 -33.85 23.94
CA VAL A 126 0.75 -33.36 23.38
C VAL A 126 1.12 -32.27 22.41
N ASP A 127 0.42 -32.14 21.29
CA ASP A 127 0.66 -31.03 20.38
C ASP A 127 0.58 -29.70 21.14
N ALA A 128 1.41 -28.73 20.77
CA ALA A 128 1.39 -27.41 21.40
C ALA A 128 0.03 -26.71 21.17
N GLU A 129 -0.61 -27.00 20.05
CA GLU A 129 -1.91 -26.47 19.66
C GLU A 129 -2.68 -27.48 18.80
N THR A 130 -4.01 -27.38 18.77
CA THR A 130 -4.84 -28.16 17.84
C THR A 130 -4.60 -27.74 16.41
N LYS A 131 -4.68 -28.71 15.50
CA LYS A 131 -4.73 -28.49 14.07
C LYS A 131 -6.17 -28.56 13.58
N GLU A 132 -6.56 -27.54 12.84
CA GLU A 132 -7.83 -27.49 12.15
C GLU A 132 -7.84 -28.55 11.02
N VAL A 133 -8.83 -29.45 11.04
CA VAL A 133 -9.01 -30.57 10.09
C VAL A 133 -10.12 -30.26 9.09
N VAL A 134 -11.20 -29.66 9.58
CA VAL A 134 -12.27 -29.10 8.75
C VAL A 134 -12.40 -27.65 9.15
N LYS A 135 -12.07 -26.77 8.21
CA LYS A 135 -12.26 -25.34 8.36
C LYS A 135 -13.73 -25.01 8.46
N GLY A 136 -14.10 -24.14 9.39
CA GLY A 136 -15.45 -23.68 9.65
C GLY A 136 -16.17 -23.31 8.36
N HIS A 137 -16.93 -24.25 7.82
CA HIS A 137 -17.65 -24.07 6.57
C HIS A 137 -19.05 -23.55 6.90
N ASP A 138 -19.26 -22.26 6.67
CA ASP A 138 -20.58 -21.66 6.61
C ASP A 138 -21.23 -22.01 5.27
N SER A 139 -22.14 -22.97 5.27
CA SER A 139 -22.80 -23.41 4.03
C SER A 139 -23.91 -22.48 3.54
N CYS A 140 -24.25 -21.41 4.27
CA CYS A 140 -25.51 -20.69 4.03
C CYS A 140 -25.43 -19.18 4.30
N ARG A 141 -24.57 -18.48 3.57
CA ARG A 141 -24.48 -17.02 3.69
C ARG A 141 -25.38 -16.28 2.68
N VAL A 142 -26.69 -16.26 2.93
CA VAL A 142 -27.55 -15.12 2.58
C VAL A 142 -28.22 -14.67 3.87
N THR A 143 -27.68 -13.61 4.48
CA THR A 143 -28.23 -13.01 5.70
C THR A 143 -29.42 -12.15 5.32
N GLU A 144 -30.58 -12.41 5.91
CA GLU A 144 -31.78 -11.62 5.63
C GLU A 144 -31.64 -10.17 6.10
N GLU A 145 -32.14 -9.25 5.27
CA GLU A 145 -32.15 -7.82 5.53
C GLU A 145 -33.55 -7.25 5.33
N GLN A 146 -34.03 -6.53 6.34
CA GLN A 146 -35.32 -5.86 6.32
C GLN A 146 -35.14 -4.34 6.54
N GLN A 147 -35.85 -3.55 5.74
CA GLN A 147 -35.78 -2.09 5.70
C GLN A 147 -37.11 -1.44 6.14
N PHE A 148 -37.04 -0.29 6.80
CA PHE A 148 -38.20 0.50 7.23
C PHE A 148 -37.93 2.00 7.09
N LEU A 149 -38.96 2.81 6.86
CA LEU A 149 -38.86 4.26 6.79
C LEU A 149 -39.74 4.89 7.87
N CYS A 150 -39.17 5.69 8.78
CA CYS A 150 -39.95 6.38 9.81
C CYS A 150 -39.79 7.91 9.79
N GLY A 151 -40.89 8.63 9.63
CA GLY A 151 -40.98 10.09 9.78
C GLY A 151 -41.94 10.47 10.90
N ALA A 152 -41.42 10.84 12.07
CA ALA A 152 -42.18 11.24 13.26
C ALA A 152 -41.35 12.19 14.13
N THR A 153 -42.03 13.05 14.88
CA THR A 153 -41.39 14.11 15.70
C THR A 153 -41.57 13.89 17.20
N GLY A 154 -42.22 12.78 17.60
CA GLY A 154 -42.55 12.47 18.99
C GLY A 154 -43.33 11.16 19.14
N GLY A 155 -43.46 10.69 20.38
CA GLY A 155 -44.28 9.52 20.75
C GLY A 155 -43.52 8.18 20.76
N ASN A 156 -44.27 7.10 20.98
CA ASN A 156 -43.76 5.74 21.05
C ASN A 156 -44.39 4.84 19.97
N PHE A 157 -43.71 3.75 19.63
CA PHE A 157 -44.19 2.72 18.72
C PHE A 157 -43.96 1.32 19.30
N ALA A 158 -44.52 0.32 18.61
CA ALA A 158 -44.29 -1.08 18.92
C ALA A 158 -43.83 -1.86 17.68
N LEU A 159 -42.98 -2.88 17.90
CA LEU A 159 -42.56 -3.84 16.89
C LEU A 159 -43.01 -5.24 17.30
N THR A 160 -43.48 -6.04 16.36
CA THR A 160 -43.90 -7.43 16.56
C THR A 160 -43.12 -8.33 15.63
N PHE A 161 -42.47 -9.36 16.19
CA PHE A 161 -41.64 -10.32 15.48
C PHE A 161 -42.43 -11.60 15.19
N GLU A 162 -41.89 -12.45 14.30
CA GLU A 162 -42.52 -13.69 13.83
C GLU A 162 -42.99 -14.63 14.96
N ASP A 163 -42.23 -14.74 16.05
CA ASP A 163 -42.59 -15.57 17.21
C ASP A 163 -43.75 -15.01 18.05
N GLY A 164 -44.34 -13.89 17.60
CA GLY A 164 -45.40 -13.14 18.29
C GLY A 164 -44.88 -12.24 19.40
N THR A 165 -43.57 -12.16 19.63
CA THR A 165 -42.98 -11.25 20.62
C THR A 165 -43.24 -9.82 20.20
N LYS A 166 -43.97 -9.08 21.03
CA LYS A 166 -44.25 -7.65 20.83
C LYS A 166 -43.43 -6.79 21.79
N ILE A 167 -42.61 -5.91 21.24
CA ILE A 167 -41.85 -4.90 21.98
C ILE A 167 -42.63 -3.58 21.90
N THR A 168 -43.06 -3.05 23.05
CA THR A 168 -43.86 -1.82 23.14
C THR A 168 -43.07 -0.72 23.86
N GLY A 169 -43.50 0.53 23.70
CA GLY A 169 -42.89 1.70 24.35
C GLY A 169 -41.54 2.10 23.75
N LEU A 170 -41.28 1.77 22.48
CA LEU A 170 -40.06 2.18 21.80
C LEU A 170 -40.19 3.67 21.43
N PRO A 171 -39.32 4.57 21.94
CA PRO A 171 -39.44 5.99 21.62
C PRO A 171 -39.00 6.26 20.18
N TYR A 172 -39.62 7.24 19.52
CA TYR A 172 -39.24 7.67 18.15
C TYR A 172 -37.74 8.01 18.03
N SER A 173 -37.11 8.44 19.13
CA SER A 173 -35.70 8.83 19.21
C SER A 173 -34.76 7.69 19.62
N ILE A 174 -35.21 6.44 19.67
CA ILE A 174 -34.35 5.31 20.07
C ILE A 174 -33.11 5.21 19.16
N THR A 175 -31.94 5.01 19.75
CA THR A 175 -30.69 4.84 19.00
C THR A 175 -30.56 3.42 18.45
N ALA A 176 -29.77 3.23 17.39
CA ALA A 176 -29.55 1.92 16.78
C ALA A 176 -29.02 0.88 17.78
N ASP A 177 -28.05 1.26 18.64
CA ASP A 177 -27.50 0.37 19.67
C ASP A 177 -28.54 -0.02 20.73
N THR A 178 -29.35 0.94 21.17
CA THR A 178 -30.40 0.68 22.17
C THR A 178 -31.49 -0.21 21.58
N LEU A 179 -31.86 0.01 20.32
CA LEU A 179 -32.82 -0.83 19.60
C LEU A 179 -32.29 -2.25 19.43
N LYS A 180 -31.03 -2.40 18.98
CA LYS A 180 -30.32 -3.68 18.88
C LYS A 180 -30.33 -4.45 20.19
N ALA A 181 -29.87 -3.82 21.28
CA ALA A 181 -29.83 -4.44 22.60
C ALA A 181 -31.24 -4.82 23.09
N THR A 182 -32.24 -3.97 22.84
CA THR A 182 -33.63 -4.23 23.22
C THR A 182 -34.19 -5.44 22.49
N ILE A 183 -33.98 -5.55 21.17
CA ILE A 183 -34.44 -6.69 20.36
C ILE A 183 -33.74 -7.97 20.82
N GLN A 184 -32.41 -7.98 20.93
CA GLN A 184 -31.65 -9.16 21.37
C GLN A 184 -32.03 -9.64 22.77
N THR A 185 -32.41 -8.73 23.66
CA THR A 185 -32.83 -9.07 25.02
C THR A 185 -34.26 -9.61 25.07
N LYS A 186 -35.15 -9.08 24.22
CA LYS A 186 -36.59 -9.38 24.28
C LYS A 186 -37.03 -10.50 23.35
N VAL A 187 -36.34 -10.70 22.23
CA VAL A 187 -36.70 -11.68 21.19
C VAL A 187 -35.74 -12.85 21.28
N SER A 188 -36.16 -13.92 21.95
CA SER A 188 -35.27 -15.01 22.40
C SER A 188 -34.62 -15.82 21.28
N TYR A 189 -35.23 -15.84 20.10
CA TYR A 189 -34.67 -16.49 18.93
C TYR A 189 -33.59 -15.62 18.26
N ILE A 190 -33.61 -14.30 18.40
CA ILE A 190 -32.58 -13.42 17.82
C ILE A 190 -31.35 -13.40 18.73
N VAL A 191 -30.23 -13.93 18.24
CA VAL A 191 -28.94 -13.96 18.96
C VAL A 191 -28.10 -12.73 18.61
N ASN A 192 -28.01 -12.40 17.32
CA ASN A 192 -27.26 -11.25 16.84
C ASN A 192 -27.95 -10.58 15.65
N ILE A 193 -28.07 -9.27 15.70
CA ILE A 193 -28.54 -8.42 14.60
C ILE A 193 -27.62 -7.22 14.47
N ASP A 194 -27.58 -6.62 13.28
CA ASP A 194 -27.03 -5.30 13.06
C ASP A 194 -28.17 -4.34 12.69
N VAL A 195 -28.15 -3.16 13.30
CA VAL A 195 -29.18 -2.12 13.11
C VAL A 195 -28.45 -0.88 12.63
N THR A 196 -28.84 -0.37 11.46
CA THR A 196 -28.22 0.81 10.85
C THR A 196 -29.30 1.82 10.49
N PHE A 197 -29.03 3.10 10.78
CA PHE A 197 -29.84 4.21 10.30
C PHE A 197 -29.07 4.89 9.16
N ALA A 198 -29.68 4.96 7.98
CA ALA A 198 -29.03 5.52 6.79
C ALA A 198 -28.77 7.03 6.94
N ASP A 199 -27.91 7.57 6.07
CA ASP A 199 -27.59 9.00 5.96
C ASP A 199 -27.10 9.65 7.27
N GLY A 200 -26.46 8.86 8.14
CA GLY A 200 -25.85 9.35 9.39
C GLY A 200 -26.85 9.74 10.49
N GLN A 201 -28.11 9.32 10.38
CA GLN A 201 -29.14 9.62 11.38
C GLN A 201 -28.87 8.91 12.71
N SER A 202 -29.17 9.58 13.83
CA SER A 202 -28.93 9.04 15.18
C SER A 202 -30.20 8.57 15.90
N THR A 203 -31.37 8.72 15.27
CA THR A 203 -32.69 8.45 15.84
C THR A 203 -33.54 7.62 14.88
N PHE A 204 -34.40 6.77 15.43
CA PHE A 204 -35.24 5.86 14.63
C PHE A 204 -36.22 6.61 13.72
N CYS A 205 -36.75 7.76 14.12
CA CYS A 205 -37.59 8.62 13.29
C CYS A 205 -37.06 10.06 13.29
N SER A 206 -37.16 10.75 12.16
CA SER A 206 -36.86 12.18 12.04
C SER A 206 -38.00 12.94 11.33
N ASP A 207 -37.95 14.27 11.37
CA ASP A 207 -38.93 15.14 10.69
C ASP A 207 -38.95 14.95 9.15
N PHE A 208 -37.87 14.42 8.57
CA PHE A 208 -37.72 14.19 7.12
C PHE A 208 -37.77 12.71 6.72
N GLY A 209 -37.88 11.81 7.69
CA GLY A 209 -37.81 10.36 7.49
C GLY A 209 -36.41 9.81 7.74
N THR A 210 -36.32 8.74 8.54
CA THR A 210 -35.10 7.95 8.72
C THR A 210 -35.32 6.58 8.11
N THR A 211 -34.37 6.14 7.28
CA THR A 211 -34.34 4.77 6.77
C THR A 211 -33.59 3.86 7.74
N ILE A 212 -34.25 2.83 8.23
CA ILE A 212 -33.72 1.83 9.16
C ILE A 212 -33.50 0.53 8.41
N ILE A 213 -32.33 -0.07 8.61
CA ILE A 213 -31.95 -1.37 8.05
C ILE A 213 -31.63 -2.29 9.23
N ILE A 214 -32.33 -3.42 9.31
CA ILE A 214 -32.06 -4.48 10.28
C ILE A 214 -31.59 -5.71 9.52
N ARG A 215 -30.35 -6.13 9.80
CA ARG A 215 -29.74 -7.34 9.26
C ARG A 215 -29.71 -8.43 10.32
N PHE A 216 -30.25 -9.60 10.01
CA PHE A 216 -30.33 -10.74 10.92
C PHE A 216 -29.06 -11.60 10.80
N VAL A 217 -28.11 -11.37 11.73
CA VAL A 217 -26.79 -11.99 11.68
C VAL A 217 -26.81 -13.42 12.24
N VAL A 218 -27.51 -13.66 13.37
CA VAL A 218 -27.68 -14.99 13.98
C VAL A 218 -29.06 -15.10 14.60
N VAL A 219 -29.88 -16.05 14.13
CA VAL A 219 -31.26 -16.30 14.60
C VAL A 219 -31.51 -17.78 14.85
N LYS A 220 -32.10 -18.16 15.99
CA LYS A 220 -32.48 -19.54 16.32
C LYS A 220 -33.80 -19.90 15.61
N ALA A 221 -33.76 -20.16 14.30
CA ALA A 221 -34.95 -20.61 13.58
C ALA A 221 -35.30 -22.07 13.94
N THR A 222 -36.58 -22.36 14.18
CA THR A 222 -37.07 -23.70 14.59
C THR A 222 -37.89 -24.43 13.53
N SER A 223 -38.25 -23.78 12.41
CA SER A 223 -38.82 -24.38 11.19
C SER A 223 -39.11 -23.29 10.16
N GLY A 224 -38.64 -23.44 8.92
CA GLY A 224 -38.90 -22.50 7.82
C GLY A 224 -37.90 -22.70 6.68
N ASP A 225 -38.18 -22.10 5.53
CA ASP A 225 -37.30 -22.01 4.37
C ASP A 225 -36.17 -20.98 4.55
N GLY A 226 -35.92 -20.55 5.80
CA GLY A 226 -34.87 -19.61 6.18
C GLY A 226 -35.23 -18.14 5.98
N ASP A 227 -36.42 -17.84 5.45
CA ASP A 227 -37.01 -16.50 5.30
C ASP A 227 -37.81 -16.18 6.57
N LEU A 228 -37.38 -15.21 7.37
CA LEU A 228 -38.11 -14.72 8.55
C LEU A 228 -39.26 -13.84 8.11
N ALA A 229 -40.36 -13.86 8.85
CA ALA A 229 -41.49 -12.99 8.54
C ALA A 229 -41.15 -11.50 8.74
N GLU A 230 -41.77 -10.61 7.95
CA GLU A 230 -41.53 -9.18 8.07
C GLU A 230 -41.93 -8.65 9.45
N ILE A 231 -41.04 -7.87 10.08
CA ILE A 231 -41.32 -7.22 11.36
C ILE A 231 -42.55 -6.32 11.19
N GLN A 232 -43.59 -6.56 11.98
CA GLN A 232 -44.79 -5.74 11.97
C GLN A 232 -44.58 -4.53 12.89
N ALA A 233 -44.96 -3.35 12.42
CA ALA A 233 -44.76 -2.10 13.13
C ALA A 233 -46.12 -1.44 13.43
N ASP A 234 -46.27 -0.94 14.66
CA ASP A 234 -47.51 -0.35 15.15
C ASP A 234 -47.26 1.05 15.71
N GLN A 235 -47.68 2.06 14.93
CA GLN A 235 -47.54 3.48 15.27
C GLN A 235 -48.38 3.90 16.49
N THR A 236 -49.37 3.10 16.89
CA THR A 236 -50.24 3.42 18.05
C THR A 236 -49.68 2.90 19.36
N ASN A 237 -48.49 2.28 19.33
CA ASN A 237 -47.89 1.62 20.48
C ASN A 237 -48.85 0.63 21.15
N ASN A 238 -49.35 -0.35 20.38
CA ASN A 238 -50.29 -1.37 20.86
C ASN A 238 -51.68 -0.81 21.29
N GLY A 239 -52.20 0.15 20.52
CA GLY A 239 -53.49 0.80 20.83
C GLY A 239 -53.45 1.73 22.05
N GLY A 240 -52.25 2.16 22.46
CA GLY A 240 -52.02 3.10 23.54
C GLY A 240 -52.42 4.54 23.19
N SER A 241 -52.44 5.40 24.20
CA SER A 241 -52.70 6.85 24.02
C SER A 241 -51.43 7.67 23.72
N ASP A 242 -50.28 7.00 23.66
CA ASP A 242 -48.93 7.58 23.53
C ASP A 242 -48.24 7.23 22.19
N GLY A 243 -49.04 6.95 21.15
CA GLY A 243 -48.54 6.63 19.81
C GLY A 243 -47.73 7.76 19.15
N LEU A 244 -47.11 7.44 18.02
CA LEU A 244 -46.29 8.38 17.25
C LEU A 244 -47.10 9.60 16.81
N VAL A 245 -46.46 10.77 16.89
CA VAL A 245 -47.01 12.05 16.47
C VAL A 245 -46.06 12.75 15.52
N HIS A 246 -46.63 13.57 14.62
CA HIS A 246 -45.88 14.42 13.72
C HIS A 246 -46.50 15.82 13.69
N ILE A 247 -45.67 16.85 13.86
CA ILE A 247 -46.10 18.27 13.86
C ILE A 247 -46.88 18.76 12.61
N ALA A 248 -46.80 18.06 11.48
CA ALA A 248 -47.37 18.47 10.20
C ALA A 248 -48.43 17.51 9.64
N ASN A 249 -48.92 16.55 10.45
CA ASN A 249 -49.82 15.48 10.02
C ASN A 249 -49.26 14.62 8.86
N ARG A 250 -47.92 14.57 8.75
CA ARG A 250 -47.15 13.83 7.72
C ARG A 250 -46.46 12.59 8.30
N LEU A 251 -47.11 11.93 9.25
CA LEU A 251 -46.57 10.71 9.86
C LEU A 251 -46.28 9.66 8.78
N GLN A 252 -45.01 9.28 8.63
CA GLN A 252 -44.57 8.21 7.75
C GLN A 252 -44.20 7.02 8.61
N PHE A 253 -45.07 6.02 8.64
CA PHE A 253 -44.85 4.81 9.42
C PHE A 253 -45.54 3.64 8.74
N PRO A 254 -44.84 2.86 7.91
CA PRO A 254 -45.37 1.63 7.32
C PRO A 254 -45.86 0.66 8.42
N SER A 255 -46.81 -0.21 8.08
CA SER A 255 -47.31 -1.23 9.01
C SER A 255 -46.35 -2.41 9.19
N SER A 256 -45.34 -2.54 8.34
CA SER A 256 -44.32 -3.58 8.40
C SER A 256 -43.02 -3.13 7.74
N PHE A 257 -41.94 -3.82 8.07
CA PHE A 257 -40.68 -3.73 7.35
C PHE A 257 -40.82 -4.36 5.95
N THR A 258 -39.91 -3.99 5.05
CA THR A 258 -39.81 -4.54 3.70
C THR A 258 -38.52 -5.35 3.60
N GLU A 259 -38.60 -6.61 3.19
CA GLU A 259 -37.42 -7.43 2.90
C GLU A 259 -36.67 -6.88 1.69
N THR A 260 -35.41 -6.52 1.89
CA THR A 260 -34.48 -6.12 0.81
C THR A 260 -33.61 -7.29 0.37
N GLU A 261 -33.31 -8.21 1.29
CA GLU A 261 -32.66 -9.49 1.00
C GLU A 261 -33.41 -10.61 1.74
N LYS A 262 -33.89 -11.62 1.00
CA LYS A 262 -34.61 -12.78 1.56
C LYS A 262 -33.67 -13.79 2.19
N GLY A 263 -34.06 -14.33 3.34
CA GLY A 263 -33.36 -15.44 3.97
C GLY A 263 -33.59 -16.76 3.21
N SER A 264 -32.67 -17.73 3.34
CA SER A 264 -32.85 -19.06 2.73
C SER A 264 -32.30 -20.19 3.60
N SER A 265 -32.97 -21.35 3.62
CA SER A 265 -32.62 -22.53 4.43
C SER A 265 -31.65 -23.44 3.70
N CYS A 266 -30.66 -23.95 4.42
CA CYS A 266 -29.72 -24.95 3.94
C CYS A 266 -30.41 -26.27 3.57
N GLU A 267 -30.03 -26.87 2.44
CA GLU A 267 -30.29 -28.29 2.17
C GLU A 267 -29.60 -29.16 3.25
N PRO A 268 -30.26 -30.20 3.80
CA PRO A 268 -29.64 -31.06 4.79
C PRO A 268 -28.43 -31.83 4.22
N LEU A 269 -27.28 -31.74 4.87
CA LEU A 269 -26.24 -32.77 4.72
C LEU A 269 -26.81 -34.10 5.24
N ASP A 270 -26.91 -35.09 4.35
CA ASP A 270 -27.39 -36.45 4.62
C ASP A 270 -26.69 -37.02 5.87
N GLN A 271 -27.47 -37.28 6.92
CA GLN A 271 -26.99 -37.77 8.22
C GLN A 271 -26.84 -39.29 8.26
N THR A 272 -26.99 -40.00 7.15
CA THR A 272 -26.69 -41.43 7.09
C THR A 272 -25.20 -41.66 6.87
N PHE A 273 -24.40 -41.35 7.88
CA PHE A 273 -23.04 -41.87 8.02
C PHE A 273 -23.09 -43.42 8.13
N SER A 274 -23.21 -44.13 7.00
CA SER A 274 -23.04 -45.58 6.91
C SER A 274 -22.90 -46.05 5.44
N PRO A 275 -22.08 -47.06 5.12
CA PRO A 275 -20.79 -47.45 5.65
C PRO A 275 -19.77 -47.38 4.50
N ASP A 276 -19.42 -46.18 4.05
CA ASP A 276 -18.22 -46.03 3.23
C ASP A 276 -17.53 -44.69 3.54
N PRO A 277 -16.93 -44.56 4.75
CA PRO A 277 -16.16 -43.37 5.13
C PRO A 277 -15.02 -43.07 4.15
N ALA A 278 -14.62 -44.05 3.34
CA ALA A 278 -13.52 -43.95 2.38
C ALA A 278 -13.82 -43.06 1.16
N ARG A 279 -15.05 -42.59 0.94
CA ARG A 279 -15.40 -41.67 -0.18
C ARG A 279 -15.71 -40.23 0.25
N GLN A 280 -15.84 -39.97 1.55
CA GLN A 280 -15.76 -38.61 2.12
C GLN A 280 -14.41 -38.35 2.82
N MET A 281 -13.54 -39.37 2.90
CA MET A 281 -12.09 -39.20 2.89
C MET A 281 -11.62 -39.03 1.44
N GLN A 282 -11.60 -37.80 0.92
CA GLN A 282 -10.56 -37.40 -0.05
C GLN A 282 -9.52 -36.66 0.80
N THR A 283 -8.76 -37.31 1.66
CA THR A 283 -7.84 -38.43 1.44
C THR A 283 -7.59 -39.04 2.83
N PRO A 284 -6.78 -40.10 2.99
CA PRO A 284 -6.01 -40.24 4.23
C PRO A 284 -5.37 -38.89 4.62
N VAL A 285 -4.83 -38.73 5.82
CA VAL A 285 -3.72 -37.77 5.98
C VAL A 285 -2.59 -38.30 5.09
N GLU A 286 -2.69 -38.03 3.79
CA GLU A 286 -1.62 -38.14 2.84
C GLU A 286 -0.79 -36.91 3.11
N LEU A 287 0.38 -37.15 3.67
CA LEU A 287 1.48 -36.19 3.70
C LEU A 287 1.54 -35.50 2.32
N GLY A 288 1.16 -34.21 2.23
CA GLY A 288 1.21 -33.44 0.98
C GLY A 288 -0.10 -32.91 0.39
N GLY A 289 -1.10 -32.51 1.20
CA GLY A 289 -2.34 -31.89 0.69
C GLY A 289 -2.25 -30.39 0.33
N GLY A 290 -3.32 -29.86 -0.28
CA GLY A 290 -3.48 -28.42 -0.59
C GLY A 290 -3.33 -28.08 -2.07
N SER A 291 -3.15 -26.79 -2.36
CA SER A 291 -2.94 -26.28 -3.71
C SER A 291 -1.74 -25.32 -3.74
N LEU A 292 -1.08 -25.21 -4.89
CA LEU A 292 -0.01 -24.25 -5.11
C LEU A 292 -0.14 -23.64 -6.50
N THR A 293 0.48 -22.49 -6.74
CA THR A 293 0.62 -21.94 -8.09
C THR A 293 2.09 -21.87 -8.51
N ILE A 294 2.34 -22.05 -9.81
CA ILE A 294 3.65 -21.88 -10.41
C ILE A 294 3.65 -20.61 -11.25
N THR A 295 4.62 -19.75 -11.00
CA THR A 295 4.87 -18.54 -11.79
C THR A 295 6.15 -18.69 -12.61
N PHE A 296 6.05 -18.43 -13.92
CA PHE A 296 7.18 -18.43 -14.83
C PHE A 296 7.13 -17.19 -15.74
N ARG A 297 8.18 -16.35 -15.66
CA ARG A 297 8.30 -15.09 -16.41
C ARG A 297 7.05 -14.19 -16.29
N GLY A 298 6.53 -14.07 -15.07
CA GLY A 298 5.39 -13.21 -14.74
C GLY A 298 4.01 -13.78 -15.05
N ALA A 299 3.90 -14.97 -15.64
CA ALA A 299 2.62 -15.66 -15.82
C ALA A 299 2.45 -16.75 -14.75
N THR A 300 1.30 -16.76 -14.08
CA THR A 300 0.97 -17.67 -12.97
C THR A 300 -0.11 -18.66 -13.37
N THR A 301 0.06 -19.94 -13.02
CA THR A 301 -0.95 -20.96 -13.29
C THR A 301 -2.20 -20.72 -12.44
N ARG A 302 -3.32 -21.33 -12.84
CA ARG A 302 -4.41 -21.57 -11.89
C ARG A 302 -3.92 -22.47 -10.74
N PRO A 303 -4.61 -22.50 -9.58
CA PRO A 303 -4.27 -23.39 -8.47
C PRO A 303 -4.08 -24.84 -8.93
N ILE A 304 -2.91 -25.39 -8.62
CA ILE A 304 -2.49 -26.75 -8.93
C ILE A 304 -2.69 -27.59 -7.67
N PRO A 305 -3.60 -28.57 -7.67
CA PRO A 305 -3.75 -29.48 -6.54
C PRO A 305 -2.45 -30.23 -6.27
N ALA A 306 -2.05 -30.38 -5.00
CA ALA A 306 -0.80 -31.03 -4.60
C ALA A 306 -0.72 -32.52 -5.07
N GLN A 307 -1.87 -33.16 -5.23
CA GLN A 307 -2.03 -34.52 -5.76
C GLN A 307 -2.06 -34.61 -7.30
N SER A 308 -1.76 -33.51 -8.01
CA SER A 308 -1.78 -33.46 -9.48
C SER A 308 -0.86 -34.50 -10.09
N THR A 309 -1.36 -35.22 -11.08
CA THR A 309 -0.57 -36.16 -11.88
C THR A 309 0.39 -35.41 -12.82
N MET A 310 1.40 -36.13 -13.30
CA MET A 310 2.35 -35.63 -14.32
C MET A 310 1.64 -34.99 -15.53
N GLN A 311 0.57 -35.62 -16.04
CA GLN A 311 -0.21 -35.11 -17.16
C GLN A 311 -0.97 -33.83 -16.82
N GLN A 312 -1.59 -33.76 -15.65
CA GLN A 312 -2.33 -32.57 -15.21
C GLN A 312 -1.39 -31.39 -15.02
N LEU A 313 -0.24 -31.59 -14.36
CA LEU A 313 0.77 -30.55 -14.21
C LEU A 313 1.30 -30.07 -15.56
N LYS A 314 1.58 -30.99 -16.49
CA LYS A 314 2.03 -30.64 -17.84
C LYS A 314 1.00 -29.80 -18.59
N VAL A 315 -0.30 -30.14 -18.50
CA VAL A 315 -1.37 -29.35 -19.14
C VAL A 315 -1.44 -27.94 -18.56
N LEU A 316 -1.46 -27.81 -17.23
CA LEU A 316 -1.52 -26.51 -16.55
C LEU A 316 -0.31 -25.63 -16.87
N LEU A 317 0.90 -26.21 -16.96
CA LEU A 317 2.10 -25.46 -17.36
C LEU A 317 2.04 -25.02 -18.83
N LEU A 318 1.46 -25.82 -19.72
CA LEU A 318 1.28 -25.46 -21.13
C LEU A 318 0.17 -24.42 -21.37
N GLU A 319 -0.66 -24.12 -20.36
CA GLU A 319 -1.60 -22.99 -20.41
C GLU A 319 -0.88 -21.64 -20.26
N LEU A 320 0.33 -21.61 -19.68
CA LEU A 320 1.10 -20.39 -19.54
C LEU A 320 1.62 -19.92 -20.90
N PRO A 321 1.32 -18.69 -21.34
CA PRO A 321 1.82 -18.16 -22.63
C PRO A 321 3.34 -18.03 -22.67
N THR A 322 4.00 -18.05 -21.50
CA THR A 322 5.46 -17.99 -21.36
C THR A 322 6.14 -19.35 -21.58
N ILE A 323 5.40 -20.46 -21.60
CA ILE A 323 5.93 -21.83 -21.82
C ILE A 323 5.54 -22.31 -23.23
N GLN A 324 6.55 -22.48 -24.08
CA GLN A 324 6.37 -22.91 -25.48
C GLN A 324 6.35 -24.45 -25.62
N GLY A 325 6.85 -25.17 -24.61
CA GLY A 325 6.92 -26.62 -24.60
C GLY A 325 7.72 -27.13 -23.41
N ILE A 326 7.13 -28.09 -22.70
CA ILE A 326 7.68 -28.65 -21.47
C ILE A 326 7.34 -30.13 -21.38
N ASP A 327 8.30 -30.91 -20.90
CA ASP A 327 8.09 -32.27 -20.42
C ASP A 327 8.20 -32.30 -18.90
N VAL A 328 7.32 -33.08 -18.28
CA VAL A 328 7.24 -33.25 -16.83
C VAL A 328 7.49 -34.72 -16.56
N SER A 329 8.31 -35.04 -15.57
CA SER A 329 8.50 -36.40 -15.08
C SER A 329 8.63 -36.41 -13.56
N PHE A 330 8.06 -37.42 -12.91
CA PHE A 330 8.08 -37.60 -11.46
C PHE A 330 8.92 -38.83 -11.10
N SER A 331 9.56 -38.80 -9.93
CA SER A 331 10.16 -40.00 -9.34
C SER A 331 9.12 -40.95 -8.71
N GLY A 332 7.97 -40.40 -8.30
CA GLY A 332 6.78 -41.11 -7.83
C GLY A 332 5.57 -40.88 -8.74
N TYR A 333 4.37 -40.78 -8.15
CA TYR A 333 3.10 -40.79 -8.89
C TYR A 333 2.37 -39.43 -8.91
N GLN A 334 2.60 -38.57 -7.91
CA GLN A 334 1.87 -37.31 -7.73
C GLN A 334 2.82 -36.15 -7.40
N MET A 335 2.40 -34.92 -7.66
CA MET A 335 3.28 -33.75 -7.52
C MET A 335 3.84 -33.59 -6.09
N CYS A 336 3.01 -33.79 -5.08
CA CYS A 336 3.39 -33.88 -3.68
C CYS A 336 2.95 -35.24 -3.12
N GLU A 337 3.88 -35.99 -2.53
CA GLU A 337 3.63 -37.29 -1.89
C GLU A 337 4.71 -37.59 -0.84
N ALA A 338 4.46 -38.58 0.01
CA ALA A 338 5.45 -39.12 0.93
C ALA A 338 5.76 -40.61 0.63
N PRO A 339 7.05 -41.00 0.52
CA PRO A 339 8.26 -40.18 0.64
C PRO A 339 8.36 -39.12 -0.46
N ALA A 340 9.10 -38.03 -0.19
CA ALA A 340 9.16 -36.85 -1.04
C ALA A 340 9.44 -37.20 -2.51
N ASN A 341 8.55 -36.75 -3.40
CA ASN A 341 8.72 -36.89 -4.84
C ASN A 341 9.53 -35.74 -5.43
N LEU A 342 10.38 -36.06 -6.40
CA LEU A 342 11.05 -35.10 -7.26
C LEU A 342 10.29 -34.95 -8.58
N ALA A 343 9.72 -33.76 -8.80
CA ALA A 343 9.24 -33.33 -10.09
C ALA A 343 10.37 -32.71 -10.93
N ARG A 344 10.69 -33.32 -12.08
CA ARG A 344 11.62 -32.76 -13.06
C ARG A 344 10.85 -32.09 -14.19
N LEU A 345 11.11 -30.79 -14.36
CA LEU A 345 10.55 -29.96 -15.40
C LEU A 345 11.61 -29.72 -16.48
N THR A 346 11.41 -30.29 -17.66
CA THR A 346 12.33 -30.18 -18.79
C THR A 346 11.70 -29.29 -19.86
N PHE A 347 12.17 -28.05 -19.95
CA PHE A 347 11.74 -27.16 -21.02
C PHE A 347 12.27 -27.66 -22.36
N THR A 348 11.37 -28.01 -23.28
CA THR A 348 11.73 -28.58 -24.58
C THR A 348 11.76 -27.53 -25.69
N GLN A 349 11.09 -26.38 -25.47
CA GLN A 349 10.94 -25.32 -26.46
C GLN A 349 11.23 -23.91 -25.91
N ASN A 350 11.64 -23.79 -24.65
CA ASN A 350 12.21 -22.54 -24.13
C ASN A 350 13.73 -22.72 -24.08
N PHE A 351 14.47 -21.93 -24.84
CA PHE A 351 15.94 -22.05 -24.93
C PHE A 351 16.65 -20.97 -24.11
N GLY A 352 17.95 -21.17 -23.91
CA GLY A 352 18.82 -20.32 -23.11
C GLY A 352 18.86 -20.72 -21.65
N ASN A 353 19.60 -19.93 -20.87
CA ASN A 353 19.50 -19.99 -19.42
C ASN A 353 18.16 -19.41 -19.00
N LEU A 354 17.30 -20.23 -18.39
CA LEU A 354 15.95 -19.85 -18.01
C LEU A 354 15.91 -19.48 -16.53
N PRO A 355 15.10 -18.48 -16.13
CA PRO A 355 14.93 -18.18 -14.71
C PRO A 355 14.29 -19.37 -13.99
N THR A 356 14.64 -19.55 -12.72
CA THR A 356 13.99 -20.52 -11.84
C THR A 356 12.50 -20.18 -11.72
N ILE A 357 11.64 -21.20 -11.74
CA ILE A 357 10.20 -21.00 -11.50
C ILE A 357 9.97 -20.56 -10.05
N VAL A 358 8.93 -19.77 -9.82
CA VAL A 358 8.52 -19.35 -8.48
C VAL A 358 7.28 -20.13 -8.08
N ILE A 359 7.26 -20.68 -6.87
CA ILE A 359 6.09 -21.37 -6.32
C ILE A 359 5.48 -20.51 -5.23
N GLN A 360 4.16 -20.39 -5.26
CA GLN A 360 3.38 -19.87 -4.15
C GLN A 360 2.58 -21.03 -3.55
N ASP A 361 2.93 -21.42 -2.33
CA ASP A 361 2.43 -22.57 -1.60
C ASP A 361 1.60 -22.18 -0.36
N SER A 362 1.10 -20.94 -0.31
CA SER A 362 0.27 -20.43 0.80
C SER A 362 -1.04 -21.20 1.02
N GLU A 363 -1.48 -21.97 0.02
CA GLU A 363 -2.66 -22.85 0.10
C GLU A 363 -2.29 -24.33 0.29
N MET A 364 -1.01 -24.64 0.55
CA MET A 364 -0.58 -25.99 0.88
C MET A 364 -0.89 -26.35 2.33
N SER A 365 -1.21 -27.62 2.56
CA SER A 365 -1.48 -28.13 3.91
C SER A 365 -0.22 -28.07 4.77
N ALA A 366 -0.38 -27.70 6.05
CA ALA A 366 0.71 -27.57 7.01
C ALA A 366 1.59 -28.84 7.07
N GLY A 367 2.91 -28.66 7.00
CA GLY A 367 3.89 -29.74 6.93
C GLY A 367 4.23 -30.21 5.51
N SER A 368 3.49 -29.75 4.50
CA SER A 368 3.88 -29.87 3.10
C SER A 368 4.83 -28.72 2.76
N SER A 369 5.91 -29.03 2.04
CA SER A 369 6.81 -28.02 1.53
C SER A 369 7.24 -28.39 0.12
N VAL A 370 7.38 -27.38 -0.72
CA VAL A 370 7.93 -27.56 -2.06
C VAL A 370 9.20 -26.75 -2.16
N VAL A 371 10.29 -27.43 -2.52
CA VAL A 371 11.57 -26.79 -2.76
C VAL A 371 11.81 -26.77 -4.27
N VAL A 372 12.21 -25.60 -4.78
CA VAL A 372 12.57 -25.41 -6.18
C VAL A 372 14.07 -25.19 -6.30
N ALA A 373 14.69 -25.85 -7.28
CA ALA A 373 16.07 -25.60 -7.65
C ALA A 373 16.18 -25.29 -9.15
N GLY A 374 16.89 -24.21 -9.46
CA GLY A 374 17.36 -23.82 -10.78
C GLY A 374 18.73 -23.14 -10.64
N GLY A 375 19.36 -22.78 -11.76
CA GLY A 375 20.67 -22.11 -11.74
C GLY A 375 21.83 -23.01 -11.26
N GLY A 376 21.76 -24.31 -11.56
CA GLY A 376 22.78 -25.28 -11.14
C GLY A 376 22.67 -25.79 -9.70
N ASN A 377 21.65 -25.38 -8.94
CA ASN A 377 21.41 -25.89 -7.58
C ASN A 377 20.85 -27.33 -7.60
N ASP A 378 21.05 -28.09 -6.53
CA ASP A 378 20.57 -29.48 -6.41
C ASP A 378 19.41 -29.64 -5.42
N ILE A 379 18.57 -30.64 -5.67
CA ILE A 379 17.59 -31.19 -4.73
C ILE A 379 17.84 -32.68 -4.62
N SER A 380 18.08 -33.17 -3.40
CA SER A 380 18.32 -34.60 -3.13
C SER A 380 19.40 -35.20 -4.02
N SER A 381 20.53 -34.49 -4.18
CA SER A 381 21.68 -34.90 -5.02
C SER A 381 21.40 -34.93 -6.53
N ILE A 382 20.29 -34.33 -6.98
CA ILE A 382 19.97 -34.16 -8.40
C ILE A 382 20.12 -32.68 -8.74
N VAL A 383 21.12 -32.39 -9.57
CA VAL A 383 21.51 -31.04 -9.96
C VAL A 383 20.60 -30.55 -11.09
N SER A 384 20.02 -29.36 -10.94
CA SER A 384 19.34 -28.67 -12.03
C SER A 384 20.35 -28.31 -13.14
N VAL A 385 19.96 -28.48 -14.40
CA VAL A 385 20.86 -28.23 -15.53
C VAL A 385 20.45 -26.95 -16.22
N ASP A 386 21.35 -25.97 -16.22
CA ASP A 386 21.14 -24.73 -16.95
C ASP A 386 21.12 -25.00 -18.46
N GLY A 387 20.12 -24.44 -19.13
CA GLY A 387 19.99 -24.54 -20.59
C GLY A 387 21.15 -23.85 -21.30
N THR A 388 21.91 -24.59 -22.09
CA THR A 388 23.01 -24.05 -22.92
C THR A 388 22.61 -23.85 -24.38
N LYS A 389 21.40 -24.27 -24.75
CA LYS A 389 20.86 -24.09 -26.09
C LYS A 389 20.68 -22.60 -26.34
N GLU A 390 21.26 -22.10 -27.41
CA GLU A 390 21.21 -20.69 -27.75
C GLU A 390 19.76 -20.18 -27.90
N SER A 391 19.54 -18.92 -27.52
CA SER A 391 18.25 -18.25 -27.61
C SER A 391 18.46 -16.87 -28.22
N GLU A 392 18.73 -16.89 -29.52
CA GLU A 392 19.11 -15.71 -30.29
C GLU A 392 17.98 -15.31 -31.23
N VAL A 393 17.81 -14.01 -31.46
CA VAL A 393 16.79 -13.50 -32.39
C VAL A 393 17.01 -14.16 -33.76
N CYS A 394 15.99 -14.84 -34.26
CA CYS A 394 16.02 -15.56 -35.52
C CYS A 394 17.20 -16.53 -35.68
N SER A 395 17.64 -17.13 -34.58
CA SER A 395 18.78 -18.07 -34.51
C SER A 395 20.08 -17.52 -35.10
N ASN A 396 20.25 -16.19 -35.15
CA ASN A 396 21.33 -15.50 -35.89
C ASN A 396 21.46 -15.96 -37.36
N ARG A 397 20.33 -16.35 -37.97
CA ARG A 397 20.23 -16.93 -39.33
C ARG A 397 19.11 -16.28 -40.14
N GLY A 398 18.62 -15.16 -39.66
CA GLY A 398 17.66 -14.29 -40.32
C GLY A 398 17.62 -12.94 -39.61
N TYR A 399 16.78 -12.06 -40.12
CA TYR A 399 16.43 -10.80 -39.45
C TYR A 399 14.98 -10.87 -38.98
N CYS A 400 14.69 -10.18 -37.88
CA CYS A 400 13.34 -10.07 -37.35
C CYS A 400 12.63 -8.90 -38.04
N ASP A 401 11.49 -9.15 -38.67
CA ASP A 401 10.59 -8.07 -39.10
C ASP A 401 9.82 -7.57 -37.86
N GLU A 402 10.45 -6.64 -37.12
CA GLU A 402 9.91 -6.08 -35.88
C GLU A 402 8.67 -5.20 -36.11
N ILE A 403 8.42 -4.71 -37.34
CA ILE A 403 7.45 -3.64 -37.62
C ILE A 403 6.16 -4.16 -38.25
N ALA A 404 6.21 -5.12 -39.17
CA ALA A 404 5.03 -5.54 -39.91
C ALA A 404 4.43 -6.88 -39.43
N LEU A 405 5.26 -7.83 -39.01
CA LEU A 405 4.82 -9.22 -38.83
C LEU A 405 5.28 -9.88 -37.52
N GLY A 406 6.35 -9.39 -36.87
CA GLY A 406 6.93 -10.03 -35.68
C GLY A 406 7.49 -11.43 -35.99
N ARG A 407 8.04 -11.63 -37.20
CA ARG A 407 8.48 -12.94 -37.70
C ARG A 407 9.90 -12.86 -38.25
N CYS A 408 10.61 -13.98 -38.14
CA CYS A 408 11.93 -14.09 -38.74
C CYS A 408 11.84 -14.31 -40.24
N ILE A 409 12.63 -13.53 -40.97
CA ILE A 409 12.89 -13.71 -42.39
C ILE A 409 14.27 -14.36 -42.51
N CYS A 410 14.26 -15.63 -42.90
CA CYS A 410 15.48 -16.44 -42.91
C CYS A 410 16.41 -16.06 -44.06
N HIS A 411 17.70 -16.01 -43.75
CA HIS A 411 18.72 -15.90 -44.78
C HIS A 411 18.74 -17.17 -45.63
N THR A 412 19.25 -16.99 -46.85
CA THR A 412 19.38 -18.05 -47.84
C THR A 412 20.09 -19.29 -47.27
N GLY A 413 19.44 -20.45 -47.36
CA GLY A 413 19.97 -21.73 -46.85
C GLY A 413 19.38 -22.16 -45.51
N TYR A 414 18.68 -21.27 -44.82
CA TYR A 414 18.00 -21.55 -43.56
C TYR A 414 16.48 -21.56 -43.71
N THR A 415 15.80 -22.19 -42.76
CA THR A 415 14.34 -22.28 -42.68
C THR A 415 13.93 -22.50 -41.22
N ASN A 416 12.63 -22.43 -40.96
CA ASN A 416 12.06 -22.62 -39.63
C ASN A 416 12.42 -24.00 -39.08
N SER A 417 12.76 -24.05 -37.79
CA SER A 417 13.10 -25.29 -37.12
C SER A 417 11.94 -25.85 -36.28
N ASP A 418 12.04 -27.14 -35.97
CA ASP A 418 11.27 -27.80 -34.92
C ASP A 418 11.85 -27.58 -33.51
N GLY A 419 12.90 -26.75 -33.42
CA GLY A 419 13.69 -26.52 -32.22
C GLY A 419 14.84 -27.52 -32.04
N ASN A 420 14.85 -28.68 -32.67
CA ASN A 420 15.89 -29.71 -32.52
C ASN A 420 16.90 -29.73 -33.67
N GLY A 421 16.99 -28.63 -34.42
CA GLY A 421 17.86 -28.47 -35.58
C GLY A 421 17.33 -29.13 -36.85
N SER A 422 16.14 -29.75 -36.80
CA SER A 422 15.45 -30.31 -37.97
C SER A 422 14.46 -29.29 -38.55
N ILE A 423 14.09 -29.49 -39.81
CA ILE A 423 13.09 -28.64 -40.50
C ILE A 423 11.76 -28.73 -39.73
N SER A 424 11.10 -27.56 -39.56
CA SER A 424 9.82 -27.44 -38.87
C SER A 424 8.76 -28.40 -39.41
N THR A 425 7.88 -28.86 -38.53
CA THR A 425 6.69 -29.66 -38.86
C THR A 425 5.41 -28.85 -38.58
N LEU A 426 4.24 -29.36 -38.99
CA LEU A 426 2.94 -28.74 -38.63
C LEU A 426 2.73 -28.65 -37.11
N LYS A 427 3.33 -29.57 -36.35
CA LYS A 427 3.20 -29.62 -34.88
C LYS A 427 4.25 -28.78 -34.16
N PHE A 428 5.44 -28.64 -34.76
CA PHE A 428 6.58 -27.93 -34.16
C PHE A 428 7.18 -26.99 -35.22
N ASN A 429 6.75 -25.73 -35.19
CA ASN A 429 7.24 -24.68 -36.06
C ASN A 429 7.50 -23.42 -35.25
N ARG A 430 8.79 -23.13 -35.02
CA ARG A 430 9.22 -21.98 -34.22
C ARG A 430 9.29 -20.67 -35.00
N GLY A 431 9.26 -20.73 -36.33
CA GLY A 431 9.42 -19.51 -37.15
C GLY A 431 10.78 -18.84 -36.96
N ASP A 432 11.85 -19.58 -36.64
CA ASP A 432 13.08 -19.06 -36.00
C ASP A 432 14.36 -19.18 -36.85
N CYS A 433 14.27 -19.67 -38.08
CA CYS A 433 15.44 -19.88 -38.96
C CYS A 433 16.51 -20.85 -38.42
N GLY A 434 16.17 -21.70 -37.45
CA GLY A 434 17.12 -22.61 -36.80
C GLY A 434 17.57 -23.80 -37.64
N ALA A 435 16.86 -24.15 -38.71
CA ALA A 435 17.11 -25.36 -39.51
C ALA A 435 17.73 -25.04 -40.87
N THR A 436 18.45 -26.00 -41.45
CA THR A 436 19.00 -25.87 -42.81
C THR A 436 17.99 -26.38 -43.84
N SER A 437 17.66 -25.57 -44.84
CA SER A 437 16.83 -25.99 -45.99
C SER A 437 17.67 -26.60 -47.12
N ARG A 438 18.96 -26.30 -47.12
CA ARG A 438 20.00 -26.85 -48.01
C ARG A 438 21.36 -26.65 -47.34
N ILE A 439 22.41 -27.29 -47.85
CA ILE A 439 23.78 -27.13 -47.32
C ILE A 439 24.18 -25.65 -47.46
N PRO A 440 24.42 -24.92 -46.35
CA PRO A 440 24.91 -23.55 -46.42
C PRO A 440 26.34 -23.57 -46.98
N VAL A 441 26.67 -22.62 -47.86
CA VAL A 441 27.99 -22.55 -48.52
C VAL A 441 28.81 -21.33 -48.06
N GLY A 442 28.26 -20.50 -47.18
CA GLY A 442 28.89 -19.27 -46.68
C GLY A 442 28.05 -18.60 -45.61
N CYS A 443 28.66 -17.65 -44.89
CA CYS A 443 27.94 -16.77 -43.96
C CYS A 443 27.00 -15.81 -44.72
N PRO A 444 25.91 -15.35 -44.09
CA PRO A 444 24.95 -14.45 -44.71
C PRO A 444 25.54 -13.05 -45.00
N GLY A 445 24.86 -12.30 -45.89
CA GLY A 445 25.27 -10.99 -46.42
C GLY A 445 25.88 -11.06 -47.83
N ASP A 446 25.80 -9.94 -48.59
CA ASP A 446 26.45 -9.81 -49.92
C ASP A 446 27.98 -9.95 -49.80
N LEU A 447 28.52 -9.34 -48.74
CA LEU A 447 29.83 -9.67 -48.18
C LEU A 447 29.58 -10.49 -46.90
N ALA A 448 30.41 -11.50 -46.64
CA ALA A 448 30.26 -12.30 -45.43
C ALA A 448 30.16 -11.42 -44.17
N CYS A 449 29.08 -11.58 -43.41
CA CYS A 449 28.80 -10.80 -42.21
C CYS A 449 28.74 -9.29 -42.46
N SER A 450 28.30 -8.90 -43.65
CA SER A 450 28.17 -7.51 -44.12
C SER A 450 29.46 -6.68 -43.98
N GLY A 451 30.62 -7.33 -43.83
CA GLY A 451 31.89 -6.65 -43.53
C GLY A 451 32.00 -6.10 -42.10
N HIS A 452 31.03 -6.39 -41.22
CA HIS A 452 30.97 -5.90 -39.84
C HIS A 452 31.13 -7.03 -38.81
N GLY A 453 31.67 -8.17 -39.23
CA GLY A 453 31.90 -9.30 -38.35
C GLY A 453 32.85 -10.34 -38.93
N THR A 454 33.06 -11.41 -38.16
CA THR A 454 33.86 -12.57 -38.57
C THR A 454 32.97 -13.78 -38.79
N CYS A 455 33.28 -14.57 -39.83
CA CYS A 455 32.52 -15.76 -40.22
C CYS A 455 33.13 -17.03 -39.61
N SER A 456 32.32 -17.87 -38.95
CA SER A 456 32.77 -19.10 -38.29
C SER A 456 33.09 -20.27 -39.22
N GLY A 457 32.66 -20.22 -40.49
CA GLY A 457 32.83 -21.30 -41.46
C GLY A 457 31.97 -22.55 -41.20
N SER A 458 32.26 -23.64 -41.91
CA SER A 458 31.52 -24.92 -41.76
C SER A 458 31.68 -25.52 -40.36
N PRO A 459 30.61 -26.12 -39.78
CA PRO A 459 29.28 -26.34 -40.36
C PRO A 459 28.26 -25.23 -40.04
N SER A 460 28.63 -24.24 -39.23
CA SER A 460 27.66 -23.32 -38.61
C SER A 460 27.38 -22.06 -39.43
N TYR A 461 28.36 -21.57 -40.20
CA TYR A 461 28.32 -20.37 -41.04
C TYR A 461 27.67 -19.16 -40.35
N ARG A 462 28.13 -18.85 -39.14
CA ARG A 462 27.61 -17.76 -38.32
C ARG A 462 28.53 -16.56 -38.32
N CYS A 463 27.90 -15.39 -38.17
CA CYS A 463 28.59 -14.13 -38.01
C CYS A 463 28.72 -13.75 -36.54
N SER A 464 29.94 -13.39 -36.15
CA SER A 464 30.24 -12.74 -34.87
C SER A 464 30.46 -11.26 -35.14
N CYS A 465 29.53 -10.42 -34.68
CA CYS A 465 29.50 -9.01 -35.03
C CYS A 465 30.50 -8.18 -34.22
N ALA A 466 31.07 -7.17 -34.86
CA ALA A 466 31.88 -6.17 -34.21
C ALA A 466 31.03 -5.31 -33.25
N LYS A 467 31.67 -4.70 -32.24
CA LYS A 467 30.98 -3.83 -31.27
C LYS A 467 30.16 -2.75 -31.98
N GLY A 468 28.90 -2.62 -31.57
CA GLY A 468 27.94 -1.67 -32.16
C GLY A 468 27.18 -2.21 -33.39
N TRP A 469 27.43 -3.47 -33.77
CA TRP A 469 26.69 -4.19 -34.81
C TRP A 469 26.02 -5.44 -34.23
N ARG A 470 24.90 -5.83 -34.82
CA ARG A 470 24.09 -6.99 -34.44
C ARG A 470 23.32 -7.56 -35.64
N GLY A 471 22.54 -8.60 -35.40
CA GLY A 471 21.77 -9.32 -36.43
C GLY A 471 22.55 -10.50 -37.02
N GLY A 472 21.85 -11.42 -37.69
CA GLY A 472 22.43 -12.68 -38.19
C GLY A 472 23.57 -12.51 -39.21
N ASP A 473 23.61 -11.37 -39.90
CA ASP A 473 24.63 -10.99 -40.88
C ASP A 473 25.39 -9.70 -40.51
N CYS A 474 25.24 -9.22 -39.27
CA CYS A 474 25.87 -7.99 -38.76
C CYS A 474 25.54 -6.71 -39.55
N SER A 475 24.39 -6.65 -40.23
CA SER A 475 23.96 -5.46 -40.98
C SER A 475 23.27 -4.38 -40.13
N GLU A 476 22.85 -4.70 -38.91
CA GLU A 476 22.12 -3.78 -38.03
C GLU A 476 23.03 -3.12 -36.98
N ARG A 477 22.73 -1.88 -36.62
CA ARG A 477 23.36 -1.20 -35.48
C ARG A 477 22.71 -1.61 -34.16
N ALA A 478 23.55 -1.80 -33.15
CA ALA A 478 23.11 -1.94 -31.77
C ALA A 478 22.97 -0.57 -31.10
N CYS A 479 21.95 -0.42 -30.27
CA CYS A 479 21.53 0.87 -29.75
C CYS A 479 21.85 0.98 -28.26
N PRO A 480 21.94 2.20 -27.71
CA PRO A 480 22.22 2.39 -26.30
C PRO A 480 21.21 1.68 -25.40
N VAL A 481 21.71 1.15 -24.29
CA VAL A 481 20.89 0.50 -23.24
C VAL A 481 20.90 1.36 -21.98
N GLY A 482 19.72 1.68 -21.47
CA GLY A 482 19.50 2.40 -20.22
C GLY A 482 18.64 1.56 -19.27
N TYR A 483 18.48 2.02 -18.03
CA TYR A 483 17.52 1.39 -17.11
C TYR A 483 16.10 1.50 -17.69
N SER A 484 15.32 0.43 -17.59
CA SER A 484 13.94 0.39 -18.05
C SER A 484 13.08 1.40 -17.28
N TRP A 485 12.12 2.01 -17.96
CA TRP A 485 11.03 2.74 -17.29
C TRP A 485 9.87 1.81 -16.89
N PHE A 486 9.81 0.61 -17.47
CA PHE A 486 8.65 -0.29 -17.39
C PHE A 486 9.06 -1.73 -17.10
N ASP A 487 9.86 -1.96 -16.06
CA ASP A 487 10.10 -3.30 -15.56
C ASP A 487 9.15 -3.67 -14.41
N TYR A 488 9.01 -4.97 -14.19
CA TYR A 488 8.23 -5.48 -13.09
C TYR A 488 9.01 -5.29 -11.78
N PRO A 489 8.34 -4.90 -10.69
CA PRO A 489 8.98 -4.87 -9.37
C PRO A 489 9.42 -6.27 -8.99
N SER A 490 10.62 -6.39 -8.43
CA SER A 490 11.17 -7.67 -7.99
C SER A 490 11.05 -7.89 -6.49
N GLU A 491 11.08 -6.82 -5.69
CA GLU A 491 10.99 -6.83 -4.23
C GLU A 491 10.41 -5.48 -3.73
N ASP A 492 10.11 -5.38 -2.43
CA ASP A 492 9.71 -4.12 -1.81
C ASP A 492 10.77 -3.04 -2.08
N ASN A 493 10.35 -1.90 -2.61
CA ASN A 493 11.23 -0.79 -3.02
C ASN A 493 12.26 -1.14 -4.11
N VAL A 494 12.12 -2.26 -4.83
CA VAL A 494 13.02 -2.65 -5.92
C VAL A 494 12.26 -2.76 -7.25
N ALA A 495 12.43 -1.74 -8.09
CA ALA A 495 12.00 -1.68 -9.49
C ALA A 495 13.02 -0.86 -10.30
N HIS A 496 12.85 -0.82 -11.62
CA HIS A 496 13.65 -0.03 -12.58
C HIS A 496 15.14 -0.40 -12.67
N GLN A 497 15.45 -1.68 -12.49
CA GLN A 497 16.80 -2.25 -12.46
C GLN A 497 17.23 -2.90 -13.78
N LEU A 498 16.29 -3.26 -14.66
CA LEU A 498 16.64 -3.94 -15.91
C LEU A 498 17.21 -2.97 -16.95
N ARG A 499 18.43 -3.22 -17.44
CA ARG A 499 18.98 -2.45 -18.57
C ARG A 499 18.45 -2.98 -19.89
N THR A 500 17.73 -2.13 -20.61
CA THR A 500 17.05 -2.47 -21.87
C THR A 500 17.41 -1.46 -22.97
N GLU A 501 17.40 -1.92 -24.22
CA GLU A 501 17.58 -1.08 -25.39
C GLU A 501 16.57 0.07 -25.37
N CYS A 502 17.07 1.30 -25.53
CA CYS A 502 16.27 2.52 -25.50
C CYS A 502 15.35 2.63 -24.26
N SER A 503 15.81 2.12 -23.11
CA SER A 503 15.12 2.16 -21.82
C SER A 503 13.68 1.62 -21.86
N ALA A 504 13.39 0.71 -22.78
CA ALA A 504 12.06 0.14 -23.03
C ALA A 504 10.97 1.16 -23.41
N VAL A 505 11.35 2.38 -23.82
CA VAL A 505 10.41 3.44 -24.19
C VAL A 505 10.65 4.05 -25.56
N GLY A 506 11.88 3.93 -26.09
CA GLY A 506 12.22 4.40 -27.41
C GLY A 506 12.29 3.28 -28.45
N ASP A 507 12.06 3.64 -29.71
CA ASP A 507 12.29 2.76 -30.85
C ASP A 507 13.74 2.90 -31.30
N CYS A 508 14.44 1.81 -31.57
CA CYS A 508 15.76 1.95 -32.18
C CYS A 508 15.73 2.02 -33.71
N ASP A 509 16.35 3.07 -34.27
CA ASP A 509 16.76 3.08 -35.67
C ASP A 509 18.01 2.21 -35.89
N ARG A 510 17.78 1.02 -36.47
CA ARG A 510 18.82 0.03 -36.79
C ARG A 510 19.85 0.49 -37.81
N SER A 511 19.58 1.54 -38.59
CA SER A 511 20.54 2.07 -39.56
C SER A 511 21.59 2.98 -38.91
N SER A 512 21.17 3.75 -37.90
CA SER A 512 22.03 4.72 -37.22
C SER A 512 22.51 4.27 -35.84
N GLY A 513 21.81 3.32 -35.21
CA GLY A 513 22.06 2.87 -33.84
C GLY A 513 21.59 3.88 -32.79
N LYS A 514 20.69 4.80 -33.15
CA LYS A 514 20.16 5.83 -32.25
C LYS A 514 18.75 5.47 -31.79
N CYS A 515 18.48 5.74 -30.53
CA CYS A 515 17.14 5.63 -29.97
C CYS A 515 16.29 6.85 -30.38
N LYS A 516 15.09 6.58 -30.89
CA LYS A 516 14.03 7.56 -31.11
C LYS A 516 13.13 7.53 -29.88
N CYS A 517 13.29 8.51 -29.01
CA CYS A 517 12.54 8.58 -27.76
C CYS A 517 11.11 9.04 -27.98
N GLN A 518 10.18 8.37 -27.32
CA GLN A 518 8.80 8.82 -27.21
C GLN A 518 8.74 9.98 -26.20
N SER A 519 7.93 11.00 -26.46
CA SER A 519 7.74 12.10 -25.50
C SER A 519 7.08 11.58 -24.21
N PRO A 520 7.49 12.02 -23.01
CA PRO A 520 8.45 13.09 -22.69
C PRO A 520 9.90 12.61 -22.48
N TYR A 521 10.28 11.42 -22.94
CA TYR A 521 11.59 10.84 -22.68
C TYR A 521 12.67 11.37 -23.63
N THR A 522 13.90 11.46 -23.13
CA THR A 522 15.08 11.99 -23.83
C THR A 522 16.35 11.33 -23.29
N GLY A 523 17.51 11.80 -23.74
CA GLY A 523 18.81 11.15 -23.49
C GLY A 523 19.18 10.15 -24.58
N GLY A 524 20.44 9.70 -24.57
CA GLY A 524 20.97 8.82 -25.62
C GLY A 524 20.29 7.45 -25.67
N ALA A 525 19.76 6.98 -24.54
CA ALA A 525 19.02 5.74 -24.42
C ALA A 525 17.54 5.96 -24.06
N CYS A 526 17.01 7.19 -24.18
CA CYS A 526 15.68 7.54 -23.67
C CYS A 526 15.52 7.31 -22.16
N ASP A 527 16.61 7.49 -21.43
CA ASP A 527 16.78 7.17 -20.01
C ASP A 527 16.47 8.34 -19.07
N LEU A 528 16.22 9.53 -19.63
CA LEU A 528 15.86 10.76 -18.92
C LEU A 528 14.45 11.20 -19.27
N MET A 529 13.76 11.84 -18.33
CA MET A 529 12.58 12.64 -18.63
C MET A 529 13.01 14.06 -19.02
N ALA A 530 12.39 14.62 -20.07
CA ALA A 530 12.59 16.00 -20.47
C ALA A 530 12.01 16.96 -19.42
N CYS A 531 12.64 18.12 -19.26
CA CYS A 531 12.00 19.22 -18.55
C CYS A 531 10.80 19.75 -19.35
N GLY A 532 9.88 20.43 -18.67
CA GLY A 532 8.79 21.15 -19.31
C GLY A 532 9.31 22.20 -20.30
N GLY A 533 8.47 22.58 -21.26
CA GLY A 533 8.79 23.55 -22.30
C GLY A 533 8.19 23.13 -23.64
N SER A 534 7.95 24.11 -24.51
CA SER A 534 7.35 23.87 -25.83
C SER A 534 8.42 23.62 -26.91
N ASP A 535 9.35 24.55 -27.08
CA ASP A 535 10.41 24.49 -28.09
C ASP A 535 11.81 24.25 -27.48
N VAL A 536 12.01 24.72 -26.25
CA VAL A 536 13.27 24.63 -25.51
C VAL A 536 12.96 24.27 -24.06
N GLU A 537 13.81 23.47 -23.43
CA GLU A 537 13.67 23.14 -22.01
C GLU A 537 13.55 24.43 -21.18
N CYS A 538 12.58 24.44 -20.26
CA CYS A 538 12.25 25.55 -19.38
C CYS A 538 11.89 26.86 -20.10
N ASN A 539 11.42 26.76 -21.36
CA ASN A 539 11.15 27.89 -22.25
C ASN A 539 12.33 28.88 -22.38
N GLY A 540 13.56 28.44 -22.06
CA GLY A 540 14.75 29.29 -22.01
C GLY A 540 14.83 30.26 -20.82
N ASN A 541 13.93 30.17 -19.84
CA ASN A 541 13.90 31.02 -18.62
C ASN A 541 14.19 30.21 -17.36
N GLY A 542 15.07 29.22 -17.47
CA GLY A 542 15.44 28.38 -16.35
C GLY A 542 16.43 27.29 -16.71
N GLN A 543 16.86 26.56 -15.68
CA GLN A 543 17.80 25.46 -15.78
C GLN A 543 17.06 24.13 -15.63
N CYS A 544 17.30 23.20 -16.56
CA CYS A 544 16.77 21.85 -16.48
C CYS A 544 17.67 20.98 -15.58
N LEU A 545 17.19 20.63 -14.40
CA LEU A 545 17.95 19.93 -13.36
C LEU A 545 17.24 18.64 -12.95
N THR A 546 18.00 17.65 -12.46
CA THR A 546 17.39 16.43 -11.90
C THR A 546 16.66 16.73 -10.59
N LEU A 547 15.72 15.89 -10.19
CA LEU A 547 15.03 16.06 -8.90
C LEU A 547 16.02 16.03 -7.73
N TYR A 548 17.08 15.22 -7.83
CA TYR A 548 18.18 15.20 -6.88
C TYR A 548 18.87 16.56 -6.76
N ASP A 549 19.20 17.20 -7.89
CA ASP A 549 19.89 18.50 -7.91
C ASP A 549 18.99 19.65 -7.43
N LEU A 550 17.67 19.53 -7.64
CA LEU A 550 16.68 20.54 -7.24
C LEU A 550 16.37 20.54 -5.74
N ALA A 551 16.39 19.38 -5.09
CA ALA A 551 16.05 19.25 -3.67
C ALA A 551 16.86 20.21 -2.76
N PRO A 552 18.21 20.26 -2.81
CA PRO A 552 18.99 21.09 -1.88
C PRO A 552 18.84 22.59 -2.10
N ILE A 553 18.42 23.02 -3.29
CA ILE A 553 18.31 24.43 -3.67
C ILE A 553 16.87 24.97 -3.57
N ASN A 554 15.92 24.14 -3.14
CA ASN A 554 14.54 24.56 -2.95
C ASN A 554 14.42 25.58 -1.81
N ARG A 555 13.67 26.65 -2.05
CA ARG A 555 13.48 27.77 -1.13
C ARG A 555 12.05 27.82 -0.60
N VAL A 556 11.93 28.02 0.70
CA VAL A 556 10.64 28.31 1.35
C VAL A 556 10.75 29.68 2.02
N ASN A 557 9.85 30.60 1.66
CA ASN A 557 9.89 31.99 2.10
C ASN A 557 11.24 32.68 1.81
N GLY A 558 11.86 32.33 0.67
CA GLY A 558 13.15 32.86 0.24
C GLY A 558 14.37 32.24 0.93
N VAL A 559 14.20 31.28 1.84
CA VAL A 559 15.30 30.58 2.53
C VAL A 559 15.48 29.18 1.98
N THR A 560 16.72 28.83 1.62
CA THR A 560 17.09 27.49 1.17
C THR A 560 16.92 26.49 2.31
N ARG A 561 16.12 25.44 2.08
CA ARG A 561 15.79 24.46 3.15
C ARG A 561 16.75 23.29 3.22
N GLY A 562 17.63 23.14 2.23
CA GLY A 562 18.59 22.03 2.17
C GLY A 562 17.89 20.67 2.13
N PHE A 563 16.71 20.58 1.50
CA PHE A 563 16.02 19.31 1.36
C PHE A 563 16.90 18.32 0.61
N THR A 564 16.75 17.05 0.96
CA THR A 564 17.42 15.94 0.30
C THR A 564 16.35 15.08 -0.36
N TYR A 565 16.68 14.47 -1.50
CA TYR A 565 15.75 13.60 -2.20
C TYR A 565 15.74 12.18 -1.58
N GLY A 566 14.56 11.58 -1.38
CA GLY A 566 14.37 10.23 -0.79
C GLY A 566 13.84 10.22 0.67
N GLU A 567 13.21 9.12 1.10
CA GLU A 567 12.75 8.93 2.50
C GLU A 567 13.92 8.81 3.49
N ASP A 568 15.05 8.26 3.04
CA ASP A 568 16.37 8.44 3.67
C ASP A 568 17.07 9.65 3.03
N PRO A 569 17.38 10.71 3.79
CA PRO A 569 18.11 11.87 3.28
C PRO A 569 19.39 11.47 2.52
N ASN A 570 19.40 11.73 1.21
CA ASN A 570 20.50 11.45 0.27
C ASN A 570 20.61 10.02 -0.28
N ASP A 571 19.56 9.20 -0.23
CA ASP A 571 19.60 7.91 -0.94
C ASP A 571 19.44 8.09 -2.46
N VAL A 572 20.60 8.24 -3.11
CA VAL A 572 20.77 8.27 -4.58
C VAL A 572 20.29 6.98 -5.28
N ALA A 573 19.97 5.92 -4.53
CA ALA A 573 19.43 4.67 -5.09
C ALA A 573 17.96 4.79 -5.51
N THR A 574 17.27 5.87 -5.15
CA THR A 574 15.91 6.11 -5.64
C THR A 574 15.93 6.30 -7.16
N TRP A 575 15.16 5.47 -7.87
CA TRP A 575 15.31 5.32 -9.32
C TRP A 575 15.03 6.60 -10.13
N ASP A 576 14.15 7.48 -9.64
CA ASP A 576 13.71 8.70 -10.32
C ASP A 576 14.62 9.90 -10.06
N ALA A 577 15.40 9.88 -8.98
CA ALA A 577 16.19 11.01 -8.48
C ALA A 577 17.06 11.67 -9.56
N HIS A 578 17.74 10.85 -10.40
CA HIS A 578 18.62 11.32 -11.48
C HIS A 578 18.03 11.13 -12.88
N ARG A 579 16.83 10.57 -13.00
CA ARG A 579 16.19 10.26 -14.28
C ARG A 579 15.07 11.24 -14.60
N ILE A 580 14.36 11.72 -13.59
CA ILE A 580 13.34 12.75 -13.75
C ILE A 580 13.99 14.12 -13.56
N ARG A 581 13.64 15.05 -14.45
CA ARG A 581 14.16 16.41 -14.47
C ARG A 581 13.01 17.42 -14.46
N SER A 582 13.25 18.56 -13.82
CA SER A 582 12.30 19.68 -13.75
C SER A 582 13.06 21.01 -13.85
N CYS A 583 12.30 22.09 -14.01
CA CYS A 583 12.87 23.42 -14.23
C CYS A 583 13.09 24.18 -12.92
N LEU A 584 14.32 24.66 -12.74
CA LEU A 584 14.62 25.77 -11.83
C LEU A 584 14.46 27.08 -12.60
N CYS A 585 13.42 27.84 -12.33
CA CYS A 585 13.17 29.09 -13.05
C CYS A 585 14.13 30.20 -12.66
N ASP A 586 14.52 31.01 -13.64
CA ASP A 586 15.24 32.25 -13.42
C ASP A 586 14.36 33.26 -12.66
N PRO A 587 14.96 34.26 -11.97
CA PRO A 587 14.19 35.29 -11.26
C PRO A 587 13.11 35.91 -12.14
N PHE A 588 11.95 36.16 -11.53
CA PHE A 588 10.72 36.67 -12.16
C PHE A 588 10.01 35.69 -13.09
N TYR A 589 10.49 34.45 -13.25
CA TYR A 589 9.77 33.37 -13.93
C TYR A 589 9.36 32.28 -12.94
N PHE A 590 8.23 31.64 -13.22
CA PHE A 590 7.71 30.54 -12.43
C PHE A 590 6.83 29.60 -13.28
N GLY A 591 6.24 28.61 -12.64
CA GLY A 591 5.49 27.54 -13.28
C GLY A 591 6.35 26.31 -13.55
N TYR A 592 5.72 25.20 -13.93
CA TYR A 592 6.43 23.92 -14.10
C TYR A 592 7.49 23.93 -15.22
N ASP A 593 7.34 24.85 -16.18
CA ASP A 593 8.19 25.00 -17.36
C ASP A 593 8.78 26.41 -17.51
N CYS A 594 8.65 27.27 -16.50
CA CYS A 594 9.15 28.65 -16.51
C CYS A 594 8.58 29.53 -17.65
N SER A 595 7.37 29.22 -18.12
CA SER A 595 6.67 30.03 -19.12
C SER A 595 5.99 31.27 -18.54
N GLN A 596 5.75 31.31 -17.22
CA GLN A 596 4.97 32.36 -16.56
C GLN A 596 5.88 33.37 -15.88
N LYS A 597 5.52 34.66 -15.95
CA LYS A 597 6.21 35.76 -15.27
C LYS A 597 5.49 36.16 -14.01
N GLU A 598 6.23 36.32 -12.92
CA GLU A 598 5.67 36.77 -11.65
C GLU A 598 5.25 38.24 -11.73
N CYS A 599 4.01 38.54 -11.32
CA CYS A 599 3.56 39.91 -11.18
C CYS A 599 3.96 40.51 -9.82
N PRO A 600 4.06 41.84 -9.73
CA PRO A 600 4.23 42.53 -8.45
C PRO A 600 3.19 42.08 -7.43
N ARG A 601 3.65 41.88 -6.21
CA ARG A 601 2.81 41.58 -5.05
C ARG A 601 2.68 42.81 -4.16
N GLY A 602 1.69 42.80 -3.28
CA GLY A 602 1.49 43.86 -2.32
C GLY A 602 0.33 43.58 -1.38
N ASP A 603 0.15 44.54 -0.49
CA ASP A 603 -0.91 44.56 0.51
C ASP A 603 -2.25 44.95 -0.12
N GLY A 604 -3.36 44.40 0.40
CA GLY A 604 -4.69 44.86 0.06
C GLY A 604 -4.99 46.23 0.67
N PHE A 605 -5.96 46.96 0.11
CA PHE A 605 -6.42 48.20 0.76
C PHE A 605 -7.50 47.87 1.80
N ASN A 606 -7.32 48.33 3.05
CA ASN A 606 -8.25 48.17 4.18
C ASN A 606 -8.49 46.71 4.61
N THR A 607 -7.42 45.98 4.86
CA THR A 607 -7.48 44.67 5.52
C THR A 607 -7.45 44.83 7.04
N ASP A 608 -8.25 44.01 7.73
CA ASP A 608 -8.25 44.02 9.19
C ASP A 608 -6.97 43.32 9.68
N ASN A 609 -6.28 43.90 10.67
CA ASN A 609 -5.03 43.37 11.23
C ASN A 609 -3.82 43.50 10.27
N ASP A 610 -3.46 44.72 9.85
CA ASP A 610 -2.30 45.05 9.00
C ASP A 610 -0.99 45.29 9.78
N ASP A 611 -0.61 44.32 10.62
CA ASP A 611 0.62 44.41 11.41
C ASP A 611 1.87 44.30 10.53
N ILE A 612 2.82 45.20 10.77
CA ILE A 612 4.15 45.19 10.16
C ILE A 612 5.01 44.13 10.86
N GLU A 613 5.72 43.30 10.09
CA GLU A 613 6.70 42.37 10.67
C GLU A 613 7.79 43.16 11.40
N ARG A 614 7.94 42.87 12.70
CA ARG A 614 9.00 43.40 13.56
C ARG A 614 9.83 42.27 14.12
N GLN A 615 11.13 42.32 13.87
CA GLN A 615 12.09 41.39 14.46
C GLN A 615 13.02 42.12 15.42
N LEU A 616 13.37 41.46 16.53
CA LEU A 616 14.18 42.04 17.59
C LEU A 616 15.55 41.41 17.62
N ILE A 617 16.59 42.21 17.83
CA ILE A 617 17.98 41.74 17.93
C ILE A 617 18.62 42.29 19.21
N GLN A 618 19.26 41.43 19.99
CA GLN A 618 20.14 41.81 21.09
C GLN A 618 21.58 41.53 20.69
N CYS A 619 22.45 42.53 20.82
CA CYS A 619 23.90 42.36 20.66
C CYS A 619 24.66 42.74 21.94
N ILE A 620 25.51 41.83 22.42
CA ILE A 620 26.37 42.02 23.60
C ILE A 620 27.82 41.92 23.17
N ALA A 621 28.49 43.07 23.04
CA ALA A 621 29.91 43.20 22.69
C ALA A 621 30.42 44.63 22.97
N ASP A 622 31.74 44.78 23.09
CA ASP A 622 32.44 46.09 23.16
C ASP A 622 33.54 46.27 22.11
N ALA A 623 33.71 45.29 21.21
CA ALA A 623 34.57 45.40 20.05
C ALA A 623 34.15 44.41 18.94
N GLY A 624 34.71 44.61 17.74
CA GLY A 624 34.49 43.72 16.61
C GLY A 624 33.29 44.12 15.74
N SER A 625 32.74 43.14 15.05
CA SER A 625 31.64 43.31 14.08
C SER A 625 30.77 42.06 14.03
N PHE A 626 29.57 42.21 13.48
CA PHE A 626 28.65 41.12 13.20
C PHE A 626 28.08 41.25 11.80
N THR A 627 27.45 40.21 11.30
CA THR A 627 26.66 40.27 10.06
C THR A 627 25.23 39.86 10.33
N LEU A 628 24.32 40.34 9.50
CA LEU A 628 22.93 39.88 9.47
C LEU A 628 22.68 39.15 8.15
N THR A 629 21.84 38.12 8.19
CA THR A 629 21.48 37.29 7.03
C THR A 629 19.97 37.20 6.92
N PHE A 630 19.45 37.48 5.73
CA PHE A 630 18.03 37.39 5.38
C PHE A 630 17.89 36.71 4.01
N ARG A 631 17.04 35.68 3.92
CA ARG A 631 16.79 34.94 2.66
C ARG A 631 18.08 34.57 1.90
N ASP A 632 19.02 34.00 2.65
CA ASP A 632 20.35 33.54 2.18
C ASP A 632 21.32 34.62 1.70
N GLU A 633 20.99 35.91 1.83
CA GLU A 633 21.93 37.00 1.60
C GLU A 633 22.44 37.58 2.93
N THR A 634 23.74 37.82 3.01
CA THR A 634 24.43 38.31 4.21
C THR A 634 24.95 39.73 3.99
N THR A 635 24.71 40.60 4.96
CA THR A 635 25.21 41.97 4.95
C THR A 635 26.74 41.99 4.95
N LYS A 636 27.34 43.14 4.59
CA LYS A 636 28.73 43.42 4.97
C LYS A 636 28.88 43.43 6.50
N ASP A 637 30.12 43.37 6.98
CA ASP A 637 30.42 43.46 8.41
C ASP A 637 29.90 44.78 9.00
N ILE A 638 29.04 44.67 10.01
CA ILE A 638 28.45 45.77 10.77
C ILE A 638 29.28 45.94 12.05
N PRO A 639 30.00 47.06 12.24
CA PRO A 639 30.74 47.34 13.47
C PRO A 639 29.84 47.26 14.72
N TYR A 640 30.38 46.78 15.85
CA TYR A 640 29.63 46.66 17.11
C TYR A 640 29.02 47.99 17.59
N ASN A 641 29.65 49.12 17.23
CA ASN A 641 29.24 50.47 17.62
C ASN A 641 28.43 51.20 16.55
N SER A 642 27.89 50.48 15.56
CA SER A 642 27.08 51.05 14.46
C SER A 642 25.82 51.73 14.99
N VAL A 643 25.39 52.81 14.33
CA VAL A 643 24.13 53.50 14.63
C VAL A 643 22.98 52.91 13.79
N GLU A 644 21.73 53.28 14.12
CA GLU A 644 20.52 52.82 13.42
C GLU A 644 20.62 52.95 11.89
N ALA A 645 21.11 54.10 11.41
CA ALA A 645 21.24 54.38 9.98
C ALA A 645 22.23 53.45 9.25
N ASP A 646 23.30 53.01 9.94
CA ASP A 646 24.28 52.09 9.36
C ASP A 646 23.68 50.69 9.21
N ILE A 647 22.90 50.22 10.20
CA ILE A 647 22.22 48.93 10.15
C ILE A 647 21.13 48.93 9.08
N LYS A 648 20.31 50.00 9.02
CA LYS A 648 19.31 50.18 7.95
C LYS A 648 19.98 50.10 6.58
N SER A 649 21.06 50.85 6.37
CA SER A 649 21.78 50.84 5.09
C SER A 649 22.35 49.46 4.76
N ALA A 650 22.88 48.74 5.75
CA ALA A 650 23.43 47.40 5.54
C ALA A 650 22.36 46.36 5.17
N LEU A 651 21.15 46.45 5.75
CA LEU A 651 20.02 45.58 5.42
C LEU A 651 19.43 45.90 4.04
N GLU A 652 19.28 47.18 3.70
CA GLU A 652 18.74 47.62 2.39
C GLU A 652 19.74 47.46 1.23
N GLU A 653 21.00 47.08 1.50
CA GLU A 653 21.95 46.64 0.48
C GLU A 653 21.69 45.20 0.00
N LEU A 654 20.92 44.40 0.75
CA LEU A 654 20.55 43.04 0.35
C LEU A 654 19.48 43.08 -0.74
N SER A 655 19.62 42.29 -1.81
CA SER A 655 18.65 42.28 -2.89
C SER A 655 17.30 41.65 -2.50
N THR A 656 17.29 40.95 -1.37
CA THR A 656 16.13 40.27 -0.78
C THR A 656 15.33 41.12 0.19
N ILE A 657 15.78 42.34 0.48
CA ILE A 657 15.11 43.33 1.34
C ILE A 657 14.81 44.58 0.52
N GLY A 658 13.59 45.10 0.64
CA GLY A 658 13.25 46.42 0.09
C GLY A 658 13.64 47.55 1.05
N GLU A 659 12.71 47.96 1.91
CA GLU A 659 12.90 49.05 2.87
C GLU A 659 12.58 48.58 4.30
N VAL A 660 13.42 48.99 5.25
CA VAL A 660 13.25 48.70 6.68
C VAL A 660 13.32 49.96 7.55
N GLU A 661 12.67 49.96 8.70
CA GLU A 661 12.90 50.93 9.76
C GLU A 661 13.67 50.26 10.90
N VAL A 662 14.74 50.92 11.37
CA VAL A 662 15.59 50.41 12.45
C VAL A 662 15.57 51.40 13.61
N VAL A 663 15.18 50.92 14.80
CA VAL A 663 15.09 51.73 16.02
C VAL A 663 15.74 51.00 17.19
N PHE A 664 16.51 51.72 18.00
CA PHE A 664 17.13 51.17 19.21
C PHE A 664 16.34 51.53 20.47
N SER A 665 16.11 50.54 21.33
CA SER A 665 15.62 50.74 22.69
C SER A 665 16.78 50.57 23.67
N GLY A 666 16.95 51.52 24.59
CA GLY A 666 17.94 51.45 25.68
C GLY A 666 19.35 52.01 25.39
N GLY A 667 19.74 52.27 24.13
CA GLY A 667 21.07 52.77 23.78
C GLY A 667 21.17 53.52 22.44
N THR A 668 22.38 53.87 22.01
CA THR A 668 22.65 54.64 20.77
C THR A 668 23.54 53.91 19.75
N VAL A 669 24.00 52.72 20.10
CA VAL A 669 24.86 51.87 19.26
C VAL A 669 24.37 50.43 19.29
N ALA A 670 24.68 49.64 18.26
CA ALA A 670 24.15 48.29 18.05
C ALA A 670 24.41 47.32 19.23
N CYS A 671 25.62 47.33 19.77
CA CYS A 671 26.06 46.40 20.79
C CYS A 671 26.50 47.12 22.08
N SER A 672 26.15 46.54 23.23
CA SER A 672 26.67 46.96 24.52
C SER A 672 26.74 45.79 25.49
N ASN A 673 27.78 45.77 26.32
CA ASN A 673 27.95 44.78 27.40
C ASN A 673 27.64 45.34 28.80
N SER A 674 27.17 46.59 28.87
CA SER A 674 26.83 47.29 30.12
C SER A 674 25.41 47.85 30.13
N ILE A 675 24.76 47.90 28.96
CA ILE A 675 23.41 48.44 28.78
C ILE A 675 22.62 47.42 27.96
N ASN A 676 21.38 47.17 28.38
CA ASN A 676 20.43 46.38 27.61
C ASN A 676 19.96 47.19 26.41
N ILE A 677 20.40 46.79 25.21
CA ILE A 677 20.00 47.41 23.95
C ILE A 677 19.20 46.38 23.15
N VAL A 678 18.07 46.81 22.61
CA VAL A 678 17.26 46.05 21.65
C VAL A 678 17.23 46.82 20.34
N ILE A 679 17.64 46.17 19.26
CA ILE A 679 17.50 46.66 17.90
C ILE A 679 16.17 46.13 17.37
N MET A 680 15.25 47.03 17.03
CA MET A 680 13.97 46.71 16.38
C MET A 680 14.12 46.93 14.88
N VAL A 681 13.80 45.91 14.09
CA VAL A 681 13.80 45.98 12.62
C VAL A 681 12.38 45.76 12.14
N ASP A 682 11.77 46.80 11.59
CA ASP A 682 10.42 46.79 10.99
C ASP A 682 10.55 46.68 9.47
N PHE A 683 9.98 45.63 8.88
CA PHE A 683 10.02 45.41 7.43
C PHE A 683 8.87 46.15 6.75
N LEU A 684 9.19 47.23 6.02
CA LEU A 684 8.16 48.14 5.52
C LEU A 684 7.57 47.70 4.17
N THR A 685 8.36 47.04 3.33
CA THR A 685 7.96 46.63 1.96
C THR A 685 7.95 45.12 1.75
N ASP A 686 8.66 44.37 2.60
CA ASP A 686 8.58 42.91 2.63
C ASP A 686 7.40 42.51 3.51
N LEU A 687 6.36 41.94 2.89
CA LEU A 687 5.07 41.74 3.52
C LEU A 687 4.84 40.29 3.97
N GLY A 688 3.92 40.12 4.92
CA GLY A 688 3.53 38.84 5.50
C GLY A 688 4.44 38.35 6.62
N ASP A 689 4.28 37.06 6.95
CA ASP A 689 5.12 36.34 7.91
C ASP A 689 6.51 36.09 7.30
N LEU A 690 7.51 36.87 7.70
CA LEU A 690 8.85 36.82 7.12
C LEU A 690 9.74 35.79 7.84
N PRO A 691 10.76 35.21 7.17
CA PRO A 691 11.71 34.36 7.87
C PRO A 691 12.50 35.19 8.89
N SER A 692 12.92 34.54 9.98
CA SER A 692 13.78 35.19 10.98
C SER A 692 15.10 35.64 10.33
N LEU A 693 15.53 36.85 10.65
CA LEU A 693 16.90 37.27 10.54
C LEU A 693 17.78 36.30 11.33
N SER A 694 18.96 36.07 10.81
CA SER A 694 20.04 35.40 11.54
C SER A 694 21.28 36.27 11.46
N GLY A 695 22.29 35.98 12.26
CA GLY A 695 23.53 36.75 12.19
C GLY A 695 24.71 35.99 12.75
N SER A 696 25.91 36.38 12.31
CA SER A 696 27.16 35.80 12.79
C SER A 696 27.75 36.68 13.89
N ASN A 697 28.00 36.10 15.05
CA ASN A 697 28.76 36.72 16.14
C ASN A 697 30.27 36.38 16.08
N ALA A 698 30.74 35.74 15.00
CA ALA A 698 32.08 35.19 14.93
C ALA A 698 33.19 36.22 15.15
N LEU A 699 32.96 37.50 14.83
CA LEU A 699 33.93 38.59 15.02
C LEU A 699 33.60 39.50 16.21
N LEU A 700 32.53 39.23 16.96
CA LEU A 700 32.17 40.01 18.15
C LEU A 700 33.06 39.62 19.33
N GLN A 701 33.49 40.64 20.08
CA GLN A 701 34.28 40.46 21.30
C GLN A 701 33.54 41.09 22.49
N ASP A 702 33.34 40.31 23.55
CA ASP A 702 33.03 40.82 24.88
C ASP A 702 34.28 40.70 25.76
N ARG A 703 34.94 41.84 25.98
CA ARG A 703 36.17 41.94 26.77
C ARG A 703 35.90 42.13 28.26
N ILE A 704 34.66 42.45 28.63
CA ILE A 704 34.28 42.69 30.02
C ILE A 704 33.72 41.42 30.65
N ASN A 705 32.70 40.81 30.03
CA ASN A 705 32.06 39.61 30.57
C ASN A 705 32.45 38.33 29.81
N GLY A 706 33.14 38.45 28.67
CA GLY A 706 33.64 37.33 27.88
C GLY A 706 35.14 37.08 28.03
N ASN A 707 35.72 36.34 27.08
CA ASN A 707 37.15 36.00 27.06
C ASN A 707 38.00 36.92 26.16
N ALA A 708 37.43 38.04 25.68
CA ALA A 708 38.06 39.02 24.81
C ALA A 708 38.58 38.48 23.46
N ARG A 709 38.04 37.35 22.97
CA ARG A 709 38.38 36.77 21.66
C ARG A 709 37.19 36.85 20.70
N ASP A 710 37.47 36.71 19.42
CA ASP A 710 36.46 36.55 18.37
C ASP A 710 35.47 35.43 18.74
N GLY A 711 34.18 35.72 18.65
CA GLY A 711 33.09 34.82 19.03
C GLY A 711 32.71 34.86 20.51
N SER A 712 33.32 35.75 21.31
CA SER A 712 32.95 35.90 22.73
C SER A 712 31.76 36.81 22.98
N GLY A 713 31.38 37.64 22.00
CA GLY A 713 30.14 38.41 22.05
C GLY A 713 28.91 37.58 21.71
N SER A 714 27.74 38.08 22.09
CA SER A 714 26.45 37.43 21.84
C SER A 714 25.62 38.20 20.83
N LEU A 715 24.90 37.49 19.96
CA LEU A 715 23.92 38.03 19.04
C LEU A 715 22.69 37.12 19.06
N VAL A 716 21.54 37.66 19.46
CA VAL A 716 20.28 36.92 19.61
C VAL A 716 19.21 37.61 18.78
N VAL A 717 18.45 36.85 17.99
CA VAL A 717 17.29 37.33 17.23
C VAL A 717 16.02 36.69 17.78
N VAL A 718 14.95 37.49 17.92
CA VAL A 718 13.66 37.09 18.46
C VAL A 718 12.54 37.54 17.51
N THR A 719 11.59 36.67 17.22
CA THR A 719 10.53 36.85 16.21
C THR A 719 9.20 36.25 16.67
N GLY A 720 8.12 36.41 15.89
CA GLY A 720 6.89 35.64 16.06
C GLY A 720 6.01 35.98 17.26
N GLY A 721 6.17 37.16 17.86
CA GLY A 721 5.40 37.60 19.03
C GLY A 721 6.14 37.47 20.36
N ASP A 722 7.35 36.92 20.36
CA ASP A 722 8.18 36.78 21.55
C ASP A 722 8.74 38.14 22.01
N THR A 723 9.03 38.23 23.31
CA THR A 723 9.53 39.45 23.96
C THR A 723 11.03 39.39 24.24
N LEU A 724 11.73 40.50 24.02
CA LEU A 724 13.16 40.67 24.34
C LEU A 724 13.36 41.98 25.10
N LEU A 725 13.80 41.88 26.36
CA LEU A 725 14.06 43.03 27.25
C LEU A 725 12.90 44.04 27.38
N GLY A 726 11.66 43.58 27.26
CA GLY A 726 10.45 44.41 27.38
C GLY A 726 9.87 44.88 26.05
N GLU A 727 10.61 44.74 24.95
CA GLU A 727 10.08 44.94 23.59
C GLU A 727 9.46 43.63 23.08
N THR A 728 8.50 43.73 22.17
CA THR A 728 7.77 42.57 21.60
C THR A 728 7.98 42.53 20.09
N SER A 729 8.42 41.39 19.57
CA SER A 729 8.46 41.13 18.14
C SER A 729 7.03 41.01 17.60
N VAL A 730 6.82 41.33 16.33
CA VAL A 730 5.49 41.31 15.71
C VAL A 730 5.56 40.43 14.49
N LYS A 731 4.66 39.46 14.43
CA LYS A 731 4.44 38.66 13.24
C LYS A 731 3.67 39.50 12.22
N GLY A 732 4.25 39.71 11.05
CA GLY A 732 3.64 40.46 9.97
C GLY A 732 2.40 39.76 9.42
N THR A 733 1.34 40.53 9.21
CA THR A 733 0.05 40.02 8.72
C THR A 733 -0.45 40.71 7.47
N ARG A 734 0.19 41.81 7.06
CA ARG A 734 -0.05 42.43 5.74
C ARG A 734 0.08 41.43 4.62
N GLU A 735 -0.83 41.46 3.66
CA GLU A 735 -0.83 40.45 2.62
C GLU A 735 0.33 40.65 1.65
N ASN A 736 0.91 39.53 1.22
CA ASN A 736 1.84 39.49 0.09
C ASN A 736 1.14 38.94 -1.15
N ALA A 737 0.05 39.60 -1.55
CA ALA A 737 -0.88 39.10 -2.55
C ALA A 737 -0.49 39.53 -3.96
N LEU A 738 -0.70 38.64 -4.93
CA LEU A 738 -0.50 38.93 -6.34
C LEU A 738 -1.43 40.08 -6.77
N CYS A 739 -0.85 41.15 -7.31
CA CYS A 739 -1.59 42.36 -7.65
C CYS A 739 -2.47 42.90 -6.50
N SER A 740 -2.01 42.77 -5.25
CA SER A 740 -2.67 43.29 -4.05
C SER A 740 -4.14 42.89 -3.90
N ASN A 741 -4.55 41.75 -4.47
CA ASN A 741 -5.95 41.31 -4.58
C ASN A 741 -6.90 42.28 -5.31
N HIS A 742 -6.35 43.32 -5.96
CA HIS A 742 -7.09 44.40 -6.63
C HIS A 742 -6.73 44.53 -8.11
N GLY A 743 -6.15 43.49 -8.69
CA GLY A 743 -5.89 43.38 -10.11
C GLY A 743 -5.77 41.94 -10.57
N ILE A 744 -5.69 41.78 -11.89
CA ILE A 744 -5.44 40.48 -12.53
C ILE A 744 -4.03 40.52 -13.09
N CYS A 745 -3.22 39.50 -12.77
CA CYS A 745 -1.90 39.36 -13.34
C CYS A 745 -1.97 38.82 -14.77
N ASP A 746 -1.33 39.51 -15.71
CA ASP A 746 -0.97 38.91 -17.00
C ASP A 746 0.39 38.20 -16.84
N PHE A 747 0.34 36.87 -16.69
CA PHE A 747 1.52 36.03 -16.53
C PHE A 747 2.41 35.96 -17.78
N THR A 748 1.98 36.48 -18.92
CA THR A 748 2.82 36.58 -20.13
C THR A 748 3.77 37.77 -20.03
N THR A 749 3.30 38.88 -19.46
CA THR A 749 4.05 40.12 -19.35
C THR A 749 4.61 40.38 -17.95
N GLY A 750 4.04 39.76 -16.91
CA GLY A 750 4.34 40.04 -15.51
C GLY A 750 3.74 41.37 -15.03
N ILE A 751 2.64 41.83 -15.64
CA ILE A 751 2.04 43.14 -15.34
C ILE A 751 0.67 42.95 -14.70
N CYS A 752 0.41 43.70 -13.63
CA CYS A 752 -0.91 43.75 -13.01
C CYS A 752 -1.85 44.70 -13.77
N ILE A 753 -3.01 44.17 -14.14
CA ILE A 753 -4.12 44.95 -14.69
C ILE A 753 -5.07 45.27 -13.54
N CYS A 754 -4.99 46.51 -13.04
CA CYS A 754 -5.75 46.93 -11.87
C CYS A 754 -7.25 47.06 -12.15
N HIS A 755 -8.05 46.72 -11.14
CA HIS A 755 -9.47 47.03 -11.12
C HIS A 755 -9.71 48.55 -11.03
N ALA A 756 -10.92 48.98 -11.36
CA ALA A 756 -11.27 50.40 -11.35
C ALA A 756 -10.99 51.03 -9.96
N ASN A 757 -10.38 52.21 -9.97
CA ASN A 757 -9.95 52.99 -8.79
C ASN A 757 -8.76 52.43 -8.00
N TYR A 758 -8.03 51.46 -8.56
CA TYR A 758 -6.79 50.96 -7.98
C TYR A 758 -5.60 51.25 -8.90
N GLY A 759 -4.47 51.59 -8.30
CA GLY A 759 -3.24 51.98 -8.99
C GLY A 759 -1.99 51.53 -8.25
N GLY A 760 -0.83 51.98 -8.72
CA GLY A 760 0.45 51.61 -8.15
C GLY A 760 0.63 52.12 -6.72
N SER A 761 1.24 51.31 -5.86
CA SER A 761 1.50 51.65 -4.45
C SER A 761 2.98 51.90 -4.16
N ASP A 762 3.25 52.49 -3.00
CA ASP A 762 4.58 52.64 -2.41
C ASP A 762 4.97 51.47 -1.50
N GLY A 763 4.13 50.43 -1.42
CA GLY A 763 4.29 49.29 -0.51
C GLY A 763 3.87 49.57 0.94
N LYS A 764 3.48 50.80 1.29
CA LYS A 764 3.13 51.25 2.65
C LYS A 764 1.67 51.72 2.76
N GLY A 765 0.85 51.45 1.76
CA GLY A 765 -0.55 51.90 1.66
C GLY A 765 -0.73 53.27 1.00
N GLY A 766 0.34 53.90 0.52
CA GLY A 766 0.33 55.16 -0.24
C GLY A 766 0.47 54.97 -1.75
N PRO A 767 0.29 56.05 -2.54
CA PRO A 767 0.52 56.01 -3.98
C PRO A 767 2.02 55.88 -4.28
N GLY A 768 2.38 55.01 -5.22
CA GLY A 768 3.78 54.81 -5.60
C GLY A 768 3.97 54.20 -6.97
N THR A 769 5.20 53.79 -7.25
CA THR A 769 5.61 53.32 -8.59
C THR A 769 5.49 51.80 -8.75
N ILE A 770 5.20 51.06 -7.66
CA ILE A 770 5.02 49.62 -7.71
C ILE A 770 3.68 49.35 -8.37
N ALA A 771 3.69 48.83 -9.60
CA ALA A 771 2.48 48.53 -10.36
C ALA A 771 1.77 47.25 -9.85
N ASN A 772 1.40 47.22 -8.57
CA ASN A 772 0.78 46.09 -7.87
C ASN A 772 -0.71 46.28 -7.57
N CYS A 773 -1.33 47.41 -7.93
CA CYS A 773 -2.74 47.70 -7.63
C CYS A 773 -3.07 47.87 -6.14
N GLY A 774 -2.06 48.10 -5.29
CA GLY A 774 -2.25 48.20 -3.83
C GLY A 774 -2.73 49.56 -3.33
N PHE A 775 -2.84 50.58 -4.19
CA PHE A 775 -3.29 51.91 -3.79
C PHE A 775 -4.69 52.24 -4.33
N HIS A 776 -5.59 52.68 -3.47
CA HIS A 776 -6.92 53.16 -3.87
C HIS A 776 -6.89 54.65 -4.24
N GLU A 777 -7.15 54.96 -5.52
CA GLU A 777 -6.93 56.29 -6.11
C GLU A 777 -7.97 57.35 -5.69
N LEU A 778 -9.13 56.94 -5.20
CA LEU A 778 -10.18 57.86 -4.74
C LEU A 778 -10.07 58.11 -3.22
N LYS A 779 -9.87 59.38 -2.84
CA LYS A 779 -10.08 59.82 -1.45
C LYS A 779 -11.58 59.81 -1.16
N TYR A 780 -12.03 59.03 -0.19
CA TYR A 780 -13.35 59.23 0.42
C TYR A 780 -13.41 60.68 0.95
N ALA A 781 -14.33 61.49 0.41
CA ALA A 781 -14.76 62.70 1.10
C ALA A 781 -15.40 62.21 2.42
N ARG A 782 -14.80 62.60 3.55
CA ARG A 782 -15.29 62.29 4.89
C ARG A 782 -16.73 62.72 5.09
#